data_AF-A0A5C5V683-F1
#
_entry.id   AF-A0A5C5V683-F1
#
_cell.length_a   1.000
_cell.length_b   1.000
_cell.length_c   1.000
_cell.angle_alpha   90.00
_cell.angle_beta   90.00
_cell.angle_gamma   90.00
#
_symmetry.space_group_name_H-M   'P 1'
#
loop_
_entity.id
_entity.type
_entity.pdbx_description
1 polymer ?
#
loop_
_entity_poly.entity_id
_entity_poly.type
_entity_poly.pdbx_seq_one_letter_code
_entity_poly.pdbx_strand_id
1 'polypeptide(L)'
;MLTTDHPRFQSVCESSDLVGLLRERTASHPHQRAFSYLVDGEDDRLHLTYGQLDRQARAIAAHLQSRGMAGERALLLYPSGLEFIAAFFGCLYAGVTAVPAYPPRRNRNLLRIQSIVDDATPAVALTTHSVFDRVEPMIKDEQDLRAIPWQCTDELDLAQADAWQEPDISPDTLAFLQYTSGSTGTPKGVMLSHGNLLHNTKVICEGFRISRAGEGLSWLPLYHDMGLIGGVIQPIYFGRHNTLMTPTHFLQKPIRWLRTLSDTGAMISGGPNFAYELCVDRITDEEKQGLDLTQWEVAFNGAEPVRTTTLRRFAEAFEPCGFRFEAFYPCYGLAEATLMVAGKKKWQPPTIQPYQIEDLKEGRAVPGQAGSDDSLEIVGSGVTYLGQEAAIVDPETHQRCADRAIGEIWVKGDSIAHGYWKREELSKETFSAETTDGDGPFLRTGDLGFLDDGELFVTGRLKDLIIIRGANHYPQDIEQTVEDSHESLPKSAGAAITVGDDGKEKLVVLQEMGRQRDLPFEEILDSVRHHVTAIHDVAPTAIVFLRPNTIPKTSSGKIQRHACRDQYLAGELNVVAEWSLGGELNVHRKRGADRIARREKQAEDAAKPKTPPAAKDDAKPSGSTIERAMRIVREVAKERAAGATLETEIAAMGLDSLERMEIVAGLEDEFGGRFSEEAILGMNTCRDVVRAVEEHLLTEGGPAAREVLPGDYQFNQSPEYLKLRSSLKLAESAGLANPYFTQHEGITNDRTTIGGKDYINWCSYNYLGMSGEPAVQQATQGAVDRYGTSVSASRLVSGEKPLHRELERSIAGFLGVEDAVVFVGGHATNESVIGHLYGPGDLILHDALSHNSIVQGCKLSGATRRAFAHNDPAACEELLKRYRGEYRQVLIVVEGVYSMDGDFTPLPEFIRLKKEHKAYLMVDEAHSLGTMGKTGRGMSEHFGVDAREVDLWMGTMSKSLGSCGGYIAACREIVEYLKYTAPGFVFSVGLSPSNAAAALASLELIKEKPERVAQLKHNSALFLQLAKQAGLNTGMSDGTPIVPVIIGNSMQSLELSQRLFAEGVNVQPIMYPAVEESAARLRFFITSTHTDEQIKQTATALAKHWKQLHRKSG
;
A
#
# COMPACT_ATOMS: atom_id res chain seq x y z
N MET A 1 30.56 -30.63 15.51
CA MET A 1 30.15 -31.41 14.32
C MET A 1 28.72 -31.88 14.53
N LEU A 2 27.75 -31.07 14.11
CA LEU A 2 26.38 -31.55 13.90
C LEU A 2 26.36 -32.10 12.47
N THR A 3 26.15 -33.41 12.34
CA THR A 3 26.00 -34.07 11.04
C THR A 3 24.79 -33.49 10.28
N THR A 4 24.86 -33.52 8.96
CA THR A 4 23.82 -33.09 8.00
C THR A 4 22.45 -33.75 8.22
N ASP A 5 22.37 -34.80 9.03
CA ASP A 5 21.17 -35.63 9.28
C ASP A 5 20.42 -35.31 10.59
N HIS A 6 20.52 -34.10 11.13
CA HIS A 6 19.75 -33.77 12.34
C HIS A 6 18.26 -33.56 11.98
N PRO A 7 17.29 -34.28 12.61
CA PRO A 7 15.86 -34.27 12.23
C PRO A 7 15.14 -32.91 12.36
N ARG A 8 15.81 -31.90 12.95
CA ARG A 8 15.33 -30.51 13.01
C ARG A 8 15.49 -29.76 11.69
N PHE A 9 16.33 -30.24 10.77
CA PHE A 9 16.65 -29.60 9.49
C PHE A 9 16.23 -30.44 8.27
N GLN A 10 15.51 -31.56 8.48
CA GLN A 10 14.99 -32.36 7.37
C GLN A 10 13.88 -31.61 6.62
N SER A 11 14.20 -31.27 5.36
CA SER A 11 13.29 -30.86 4.30
C SER A 11 12.32 -32.00 3.98
N VAL A 12 11.08 -31.89 4.47
CA VAL A 12 9.99 -32.82 4.13
C VAL A 12 9.05 -32.06 3.19
N CYS A 13 9.53 -31.73 1.99
CA CYS A 13 8.68 -31.35 0.88
C CYS A 13 8.88 -32.44 -0.17
N GLU A 14 7.85 -33.24 -0.41
CA GLU A 14 7.85 -34.31 -1.41
C GLU A 14 7.24 -33.85 -2.74
N SER A 15 6.71 -32.62 -2.78
CA SER A 15 6.09 -32.03 -3.96
C SER A 15 7.11 -31.78 -5.08
N SER A 16 6.71 -32.08 -6.32
CA SER A 16 7.50 -31.90 -7.56
C SER A 16 7.40 -30.50 -8.16
N ASP A 17 6.51 -29.66 -7.65
CA ASP A 17 6.25 -28.31 -8.14
C ASP A 17 5.71 -27.37 -7.03
N LEU A 18 5.74 -26.06 -7.30
CA LEU A 18 5.24 -25.02 -6.38
C LEU A 18 3.73 -25.08 -6.08
N VAL A 19 2.91 -25.62 -6.99
CA VAL A 19 1.45 -25.75 -6.77
C VAL A 19 1.21 -26.84 -5.74
N GLY A 20 1.80 -28.02 -5.94
CA GLY A 20 1.81 -29.12 -4.99
C GLY A 20 2.32 -28.68 -3.62
N LEU A 21 3.43 -27.94 -3.58
CA LEU A 21 3.98 -27.41 -2.34
C LEU A 21 2.97 -26.53 -1.58
N LEU A 22 2.34 -25.54 -2.23
CA LEU A 22 1.36 -24.67 -1.58
C LEU A 22 0.11 -25.45 -1.14
N ARG A 23 -0.35 -26.41 -1.94
CA ARG A 23 -1.45 -27.31 -1.58
C ARG A 23 -1.12 -28.18 -0.37
N GLU A 24 0.08 -28.73 -0.28
CA GLU A 24 0.56 -29.51 0.87
C GLU A 24 0.55 -28.68 2.15
N ARG A 25 1.01 -27.41 2.06
CA ARG A 25 0.96 -26.46 3.18
C ARG A 25 -0.48 -26.13 3.57
N THR A 26 -1.35 -25.94 2.60
CA THR A 26 -2.77 -25.64 2.82
C THR A 26 -3.51 -26.82 3.44
N ALA A 27 -3.25 -28.05 3.00
CA ALA A 27 -3.84 -29.25 3.57
C ALA A 27 -3.38 -29.47 5.03
N SER A 28 -2.12 -29.16 5.33
CA SER A 28 -1.54 -29.38 6.65
C SER A 28 -1.84 -28.25 7.65
N HIS A 29 -1.87 -26.99 7.18
CA HIS A 29 -1.93 -25.79 8.04
C HIS A 29 -2.77 -24.65 7.43
N PRO A 30 -4.05 -24.86 7.08
CA PRO A 30 -4.86 -23.89 6.33
C PRO A 30 -5.07 -22.55 7.04
N HIS A 31 -5.10 -22.56 8.38
CA HIS A 31 -5.31 -21.38 9.22
C HIS A 31 -4.01 -20.70 9.66
N GLN A 32 -2.85 -21.29 9.37
CA GLN A 32 -1.56 -20.67 9.68
C GLN A 32 -1.32 -19.48 8.74
N ARG A 33 -0.81 -18.38 9.29
CA ARG A 33 -0.38 -17.22 8.51
C ARG A 33 0.77 -17.62 7.60
N ALA A 34 0.60 -17.39 6.30
CA ALA A 34 1.68 -17.48 5.32
C ALA A 34 2.41 -16.13 5.25
N PHE A 35 1.65 -15.04 5.10
CA PHE A 35 2.21 -13.70 4.95
C PHE A 35 1.52 -12.67 5.86
N SER A 36 2.31 -11.71 6.34
CA SER A 36 1.80 -10.42 6.82
C SER A 36 2.40 -9.32 5.96
N TYR A 37 1.61 -8.33 5.58
CA TYR A 37 2.07 -7.18 4.82
C TYR A 37 1.88 -5.90 5.64
N LEU A 38 2.95 -5.13 5.85
CA LEU A 38 2.93 -3.86 6.57
C LEU A 38 2.53 -2.73 5.61
N VAL A 39 1.29 -2.25 5.73
CA VAL A 39 0.68 -1.28 4.82
C VAL A 39 1.38 0.08 4.90
N ASP A 40 1.81 0.47 6.11
CA ASP A 40 2.50 1.73 6.42
C ASP A 40 4.00 1.53 6.74
N GLY A 41 4.47 0.28 6.65
CA GLY A 41 5.82 -0.13 7.02
C GLY A 41 6.05 -0.34 8.52
N GLU A 42 5.02 -0.24 9.37
CA GLU A 42 5.11 -0.34 10.83
C GLU A 42 3.98 -1.19 11.43
N ASP A 43 2.84 -0.58 11.76
CA ASP A 43 1.84 -1.15 12.66
C ASP A 43 0.62 -1.71 11.93
N ASP A 44 0.23 -1.14 10.79
CA ASP A 44 -0.93 -1.63 10.04
C ASP A 44 -0.59 -2.89 9.24
N ARG A 45 -1.29 -3.99 9.53
CA ARG A 45 -0.97 -5.31 8.98
C ARG A 45 -2.16 -5.95 8.29
N LEU A 46 -1.97 -6.27 7.02
CA LEU A 46 -2.80 -7.26 6.33
C LEU A 46 -2.21 -8.65 6.53
N HIS A 47 -3.06 -9.67 6.59
CA HIS A 47 -2.65 -11.05 6.78
C HIS A 47 -3.24 -11.95 5.70
N LEU A 48 -2.45 -12.93 5.27
CA LEU A 48 -2.88 -13.98 4.36
C LEU A 48 -2.50 -15.34 4.93
N THR A 49 -3.50 -16.19 5.22
CA THR A 49 -3.25 -17.59 5.61
C THR A 49 -3.01 -18.47 4.40
N TYR A 50 -2.42 -19.65 4.61
CA TYR A 50 -2.23 -20.63 3.52
C TYR A 50 -3.56 -20.97 2.82
N GLY A 51 -4.64 -21.20 3.58
CA GLY A 51 -5.96 -21.50 3.01
C GLY A 51 -6.60 -20.32 2.26
N GLN A 52 -6.34 -19.08 2.68
CA GLN A 52 -6.80 -17.89 1.93
C GLN A 52 -6.02 -17.72 0.63
N LEU A 53 -4.68 -17.85 0.68
CA LEU A 53 -3.82 -17.76 -0.49
C LEU A 53 -4.20 -18.82 -1.53
N ASP A 54 -4.32 -20.08 -1.12
CA ASP A 54 -4.69 -21.18 -2.01
C ASP A 54 -6.09 -21.00 -2.62
N ARG A 55 -7.08 -20.51 -1.84
CA ARG A 55 -8.41 -20.22 -2.39
C ARG A 55 -8.39 -19.08 -3.40
N GLN A 56 -7.67 -17.98 -3.13
CA GLN A 56 -7.54 -16.86 -4.05
C GLN A 56 -6.80 -17.28 -5.33
N ALA A 57 -5.69 -18.02 -5.20
CA ALA A 57 -4.94 -18.57 -6.32
C ALA A 57 -5.82 -19.50 -7.19
N ARG A 58 -6.60 -20.40 -6.58
CA ARG A 58 -7.55 -21.26 -7.31
C ARG A 58 -8.64 -20.49 -8.04
N ALA A 59 -9.18 -19.41 -7.45
CA ALA A 59 -10.19 -18.58 -8.11
C ALA A 59 -9.62 -17.89 -9.36
N ILE A 60 -8.43 -17.29 -9.23
CA ILE A 60 -7.70 -16.71 -10.37
C ILE A 60 -7.39 -17.78 -11.41
N ALA A 61 -6.94 -18.96 -10.96
CA ALA A 61 -6.58 -20.05 -11.87
C ALA A 61 -7.77 -20.60 -12.64
N ALA A 62 -8.90 -20.85 -11.98
CA ALA A 62 -10.14 -21.29 -12.62
C ALA A 62 -10.61 -20.28 -13.67
N HIS A 63 -10.48 -18.99 -13.38
CA HIS A 63 -10.77 -17.94 -14.35
C HIS A 63 -9.88 -18.03 -15.59
N LEU A 64 -8.56 -18.18 -15.42
CA LEU A 64 -7.60 -18.34 -16.52
C LEU A 64 -7.85 -19.64 -17.31
N GLN A 65 -8.15 -20.74 -16.62
CA GLN A 65 -8.48 -22.03 -17.23
C GLN A 65 -9.75 -21.96 -18.08
N SER A 66 -10.78 -21.22 -17.63
CA SER A 66 -12.01 -21.02 -18.40
C SER A 66 -11.79 -20.33 -19.74
N ARG A 67 -10.65 -19.64 -19.90
CA ARG A 67 -10.20 -18.97 -21.12
C ARG A 67 -9.15 -19.77 -21.90
N GLY A 68 -8.86 -21.01 -21.49
CA GLY A 68 -7.92 -21.90 -22.16
C GLY A 68 -6.46 -21.43 -22.09
N MET A 69 -6.06 -20.75 -21.02
CA MET A 69 -4.76 -20.07 -20.93
C MET A 69 -3.58 -20.96 -20.53
N ALA A 70 -3.78 -22.27 -20.32
CA ALA A 70 -2.67 -23.16 -19.97
C ALA A 70 -1.55 -23.12 -21.03
N GLY A 71 -0.31 -22.96 -20.60
CA GLY A 71 0.87 -22.77 -21.47
C GLY A 71 1.08 -21.35 -21.99
N GLU A 72 0.16 -20.42 -21.74
CA GLU A 72 0.32 -19.00 -22.10
C GLU A 72 1.15 -18.23 -21.05
N ARG A 73 1.46 -16.97 -21.37
CA ARG A 73 2.11 -16.02 -20.44
C ARG A 73 1.10 -15.00 -19.92
N ALA A 74 1.14 -14.69 -18.63
CA ALA A 74 0.39 -13.59 -18.03
C ALA A 74 1.34 -12.50 -17.53
N LEU A 75 1.11 -11.26 -17.94
CA LEU A 75 1.81 -10.09 -17.40
C LEU A 75 1.21 -9.73 -16.04
N LEU A 76 2.03 -9.63 -14.98
CA LEU A 76 1.57 -9.28 -13.64
C LEU A 76 2.01 -7.86 -13.33
N LEU A 77 1.04 -6.93 -13.27
CA LEU A 77 1.24 -5.53 -12.94
C LEU A 77 0.53 -5.20 -11.64
N TYR A 78 1.25 -5.36 -10.52
CA TYR A 78 0.74 -5.10 -9.18
C TYR A 78 1.76 -4.28 -8.40
N PRO A 79 1.37 -3.52 -7.36
CA PRO A 79 2.26 -3.13 -6.29
C PRO A 79 2.78 -4.36 -5.52
N SER A 80 3.86 -4.22 -4.76
CA SER A 80 4.25 -5.26 -3.80
C SER A 80 3.13 -5.43 -2.78
N GLY A 81 2.63 -6.64 -2.58
CA GLY A 81 1.47 -6.87 -1.70
C GLY A 81 0.95 -8.30 -1.76
N LEU A 82 -0.11 -8.56 -1.00
CA LEU A 82 -0.71 -9.90 -0.89
C LEU A 82 -1.43 -10.32 -2.18
N GLU A 83 -2.00 -9.36 -2.89
CA GLU A 83 -2.70 -9.53 -4.17
C GLU A 83 -1.75 -10.01 -5.26
N PHE A 84 -0.53 -9.47 -5.30
CA PHE A 84 0.51 -9.94 -6.21
C PHE A 84 0.86 -11.40 -5.95
N ILE A 85 0.99 -11.80 -4.67
CA ILE A 85 1.30 -13.19 -4.30
C ILE A 85 0.17 -14.13 -4.75
N ALA A 86 -1.08 -13.75 -4.51
CA ALA A 86 -2.24 -14.50 -4.96
C ALA A 86 -2.30 -14.63 -6.49
N ALA A 87 -2.02 -13.56 -7.24
CA ALA A 87 -1.98 -13.58 -8.69
C ALA A 87 -0.82 -14.40 -9.27
N PHE A 88 0.37 -14.33 -8.64
CA PHE A 88 1.51 -15.16 -8.98
C PHE A 88 1.17 -16.64 -8.86
N PHE A 89 0.68 -17.08 -7.70
CA PHE A 89 0.24 -18.46 -7.52
C PHE A 89 -0.97 -18.82 -8.40
N GLY A 90 -1.88 -17.87 -8.65
CA GLY A 90 -3.02 -18.09 -9.56
C GLY A 90 -2.59 -18.41 -11.00
N CYS A 91 -1.51 -17.79 -11.48
CA CYS A 91 -0.92 -18.17 -12.78
C CYS A 91 -0.37 -19.60 -12.73
N LEU A 92 0.42 -19.93 -11.70
CA LEU A 92 1.00 -21.27 -11.55
C LEU A 92 -0.10 -22.35 -11.46
N TYR A 93 -1.15 -22.10 -10.67
CA TYR A 93 -2.29 -23.00 -10.53
C TYR A 93 -3.10 -23.16 -11.83
N ALA A 94 -2.97 -22.24 -12.79
CA ALA A 94 -3.58 -22.36 -14.11
C ALA A 94 -2.68 -23.07 -15.15
N GLY A 95 -1.43 -23.38 -14.80
CA GLY A 95 -0.40 -23.78 -15.78
C GLY A 95 0.01 -22.62 -16.70
N VAL A 96 -0.10 -21.38 -16.23
CA VAL A 96 0.26 -20.14 -16.94
C VAL A 96 1.62 -19.65 -16.44
N THR A 97 2.52 -19.31 -17.35
CA THR A 97 3.83 -18.74 -16.99
C THR A 97 3.65 -17.27 -16.58
N ALA A 98 3.96 -16.95 -15.33
CA ALA A 98 3.87 -15.58 -14.83
C ALA A 98 4.98 -14.69 -15.40
N VAL A 99 4.69 -13.41 -15.63
CA VAL A 99 5.67 -12.40 -16.07
C VAL A 99 5.55 -11.18 -15.14
N PRO A 100 6.23 -11.18 -13.99
CA PRO A 100 6.21 -10.07 -13.04
C PRO A 100 6.85 -8.81 -13.62
N ALA A 101 6.15 -7.68 -13.53
CA ALA A 101 6.69 -6.38 -13.90
C ALA A 101 6.20 -5.29 -12.94
N TYR A 102 7.03 -4.25 -12.75
CA TYR A 102 6.65 -3.11 -11.92
C TYR A 102 5.66 -2.22 -12.69
N PRO A 103 4.55 -1.74 -12.06
CA PRO A 103 3.60 -0.83 -12.71
C PRO A 103 4.25 0.45 -13.24
N PRO A 104 3.83 0.99 -14.40
CA PRO A 104 4.41 2.21 -14.95
C PRO A 104 4.13 3.42 -14.03
N ARG A 105 5.09 4.36 -13.98
CA ARG A 105 4.95 5.65 -13.27
C ARG A 105 4.77 6.77 -14.30
N ARG A 106 4.01 7.82 -13.96
CA ARG A 106 3.66 8.95 -14.86
C ARG A 106 4.85 9.58 -15.64
N ASN A 107 6.08 9.50 -15.11
CA ASN A 107 7.29 10.11 -15.71
C ASN A 107 8.43 9.10 -15.96
N ARG A 108 8.17 7.79 -15.97
CA ARG A 108 9.12 6.78 -16.44
C ARG A 108 8.62 6.17 -17.74
N ASN A 109 9.53 6.04 -18.70
CA ASN A 109 9.28 5.47 -20.03
C ASN A 109 8.53 4.13 -19.92
N LEU A 110 7.30 4.08 -20.47
CA LEU A 110 6.52 2.86 -20.73
C LEU A 110 7.33 1.82 -21.53
N LEU A 111 8.39 2.27 -22.22
CA LEU A 111 9.32 1.49 -23.03
C LEU A 111 9.79 0.19 -22.37
N ARG A 112 10.04 0.15 -21.04
CA ARG A 112 10.47 -1.11 -20.39
C ARG A 112 9.36 -2.15 -20.36
N ILE A 113 8.13 -1.76 -20.03
CA ILE A 113 6.98 -2.66 -20.00
C ILE A 113 6.62 -3.05 -21.43
N GLN A 114 6.68 -2.11 -22.37
CA GLN A 114 6.49 -2.38 -23.79
C GLN A 114 7.50 -3.41 -24.28
N SER A 115 8.80 -3.25 -23.97
CA SER A 115 9.84 -4.22 -24.34
C SER A 115 9.59 -5.61 -23.75
N ILE A 116 9.04 -5.70 -22.53
CA ILE A 116 8.67 -6.98 -21.89
C ILE A 116 7.46 -7.60 -22.61
N VAL A 117 6.47 -6.79 -22.98
CA VAL A 117 5.29 -7.22 -23.73
C VAL A 117 5.67 -7.72 -25.12
N ASP A 118 6.54 -7.00 -25.84
CA ASP A 118 6.99 -7.37 -27.18
C ASP A 118 7.75 -8.71 -27.19
N ASP A 119 8.54 -8.96 -26.14
CA ASP A 119 9.35 -10.18 -25.99
C ASP A 119 8.49 -11.36 -25.49
N ALA A 120 7.81 -11.20 -24.33
CA ALA A 120 6.98 -12.24 -23.72
C ALA A 120 5.67 -12.52 -24.47
N THR A 121 5.15 -11.56 -25.23
CA THR A 121 3.85 -11.61 -25.92
C THR A 121 2.70 -12.13 -25.04
N PRO A 122 2.47 -11.57 -23.83
CA PRO A 122 1.53 -12.15 -22.86
C PRO A 122 0.09 -12.17 -23.40
N ALA A 123 -0.64 -13.24 -23.07
CA ALA A 123 -2.03 -13.43 -23.49
C ALA A 123 -3.04 -12.66 -22.61
N VAL A 124 -2.61 -12.21 -21.44
CA VAL A 124 -3.41 -11.43 -20.49
C VAL A 124 -2.50 -10.57 -19.60
N ALA A 125 -3.01 -9.42 -19.17
CA ALA A 125 -2.42 -8.62 -18.10
C ALA A 125 -3.30 -8.72 -16.86
N LEU A 126 -2.72 -9.20 -15.76
CA LEU A 126 -3.37 -9.29 -14.45
C LEU A 126 -2.96 -8.10 -13.60
N THR A 127 -3.93 -7.49 -12.92
CA THR A 127 -3.72 -6.32 -12.07
C THR A 127 -4.83 -6.20 -11.02
N THR A 128 -4.87 -5.10 -10.27
CA THR A 128 -6.02 -4.71 -9.43
C THR A 128 -6.78 -3.54 -10.08
N HIS A 129 -8.06 -3.35 -9.72
CA HIS A 129 -8.86 -2.23 -10.23
C HIS A 129 -8.16 -0.87 -10.02
N SER A 130 -7.62 -0.66 -8.82
CA SER A 130 -6.89 0.55 -8.44
C SER A 130 -5.63 0.82 -9.27
N VAL A 131 -4.96 -0.23 -9.77
CA VAL A 131 -3.79 -0.09 -10.63
C VAL A 131 -4.23 0.11 -12.07
N PHE A 132 -5.25 -0.62 -12.52
CA PHE A 132 -5.81 -0.49 -13.85
C PHE A 132 -6.28 0.94 -14.13
N ASP A 133 -7.04 1.57 -13.23
CA ASP A 133 -7.53 2.96 -13.38
C ASP A 133 -6.40 3.98 -13.62
N ARG A 134 -5.21 3.70 -13.07
CA ARG A 134 -4.03 4.57 -13.21
C ARG A 134 -3.26 4.31 -14.49
N VAL A 135 -3.21 3.06 -14.91
CA VAL A 135 -2.46 2.61 -16.09
C VAL A 135 -3.28 2.80 -17.38
N GLU A 136 -4.61 2.66 -17.31
CA GLU A 136 -5.52 2.76 -18.47
C GLU A 136 -5.32 4.06 -19.27
N PRO A 137 -5.22 5.26 -18.65
CA PRO A 137 -4.94 6.49 -19.39
C PRO A 137 -3.58 6.50 -20.08
N MET A 138 -2.58 5.80 -19.54
CA MET A 138 -1.21 5.76 -20.06
C MET A 138 -1.05 4.80 -21.23
N ILE A 139 -1.86 3.73 -21.27
CA ILE A 139 -1.81 2.72 -22.34
C ILE A 139 -2.72 3.06 -23.53
N LYS A 140 -3.53 4.13 -23.45
CA LYS A 140 -4.44 4.54 -24.55
C LYS A 140 -3.70 4.80 -25.87
N ASP A 141 -2.48 5.29 -25.78
CA ASP A 141 -1.64 5.66 -26.92
C ASP A 141 -0.66 4.55 -27.35
N GLU A 142 -0.57 3.44 -26.58
CA GLU A 142 0.33 2.30 -26.85
C GLU A 142 -0.46 1.11 -27.42
N GLN A 143 -0.34 0.88 -28.72
CA GLN A 143 -1.18 -0.06 -29.48
C GLN A 143 -1.10 -1.51 -28.95
N ASP A 144 0.10 -1.97 -28.60
CA ASP A 144 0.34 -3.35 -28.19
C ASP A 144 -0.13 -3.63 -26.75
N LEU A 145 0.05 -2.67 -25.83
CA LEU A 145 -0.47 -2.76 -24.46
C LEU A 145 -1.99 -2.72 -24.39
N ARG A 146 -2.63 -1.99 -25.31
CA ARG A 146 -4.08 -1.95 -25.46
C ARG A 146 -4.65 -3.24 -26.05
N ALA A 147 -3.87 -3.98 -26.84
CA ALA A 147 -4.32 -5.21 -27.49
C ALA A 147 -4.43 -6.41 -26.53
N ILE A 148 -3.70 -6.36 -25.40
CA ILE A 148 -3.73 -7.43 -24.39
C ILE A 148 -5.04 -7.32 -23.57
N PRO A 149 -5.78 -8.41 -23.33
CA PRO A 149 -6.87 -8.43 -22.37
C PRO A 149 -6.38 -8.14 -20.95
N TRP A 150 -7.01 -7.19 -20.27
CA TRP A 150 -6.72 -6.86 -18.86
C TRP A 150 -7.75 -7.51 -17.94
N GLN A 151 -7.29 -8.03 -16.80
CA GLN A 151 -8.13 -8.62 -15.77
C GLN A 151 -7.74 -8.10 -14.39
N CYS A 152 -8.68 -7.42 -13.74
CA CYS A 152 -8.59 -7.06 -12.33
C CYS A 152 -8.91 -8.29 -11.48
N THR A 153 -7.95 -8.79 -10.71
CA THR A 153 -8.10 -10.04 -9.93
C THR A 153 -8.86 -9.85 -8.62
N ASP A 154 -8.93 -8.62 -8.12
CA ASP A 154 -9.71 -8.20 -6.95
C ASP A 154 -11.23 -8.19 -7.19
N GLU A 155 -11.65 -8.28 -8.46
CA GLU A 155 -13.06 -8.38 -8.86
C GLU A 155 -13.54 -9.84 -9.04
N LEU A 156 -12.65 -10.83 -8.91
CA LEU A 156 -12.99 -12.23 -9.16
C LEU A 156 -13.73 -12.84 -7.96
N ASP A 157 -14.85 -13.50 -8.25
CA ASP A 157 -15.60 -14.27 -7.26
C ASP A 157 -14.78 -15.48 -6.77
N LEU A 158 -14.52 -15.53 -5.45
CA LEU A 158 -13.80 -16.62 -4.80
C LEU A 158 -14.53 -17.97 -4.85
N ALA A 159 -15.81 -18.00 -5.21
CA ALA A 159 -16.52 -19.24 -5.50
C ALA A 159 -16.00 -19.94 -6.76
N GLN A 160 -15.33 -19.21 -7.68
CA GLN A 160 -14.69 -19.82 -8.86
C GLN A 160 -13.57 -20.81 -8.47
N ALA A 161 -13.02 -20.71 -7.26
CA ALA A 161 -12.02 -21.65 -6.76
C ALA A 161 -12.48 -23.12 -6.79
N ASP A 162 -13.80 -23.36 -6.67
CA ASP A 162 -14.38 -24.71 -6.70
C ASP A 162 -14.43 -25.31 -8.11
N ALA A 163 -14.32 -24.47 -9.15
CA ALA A 163 -14.25 -24.92 -10.54
C ALA A 163 -12.82 -25.23 -11.02
N TRP A 164 -11.81 -24.90 -10.20
CA TRP A 164 -10.40 -25.13 -10.54
C TRP A 164 -10.13 -26.61 -10.83
N GLN A 165 -9.40 -26.85 -11.92
CA GLN A 165 -8.89 -28.18 -12.27
C GLN A 165 -7.39 -28.22 -12.06
N GLU A 166 -6.88 -29.32 -11.51
CA GLU A 166 -5.44 -29.48 -11.35
C GLU A 166 -4.75 -29.50 -12.73
N PRO A 167 -3.82 -28.55 -13.01
CA PRO A 167 -3.12 -28.48 -14.29
C PRO A 167 -2.08 -29.60 -14.41
N ASP A 168 -1.75 -29.97 -15.64
CA ASP A 168 -0.64 -30.89 -15.93
C ASP A 168 0.69 -30.13 -15.86
N ILE A 169 1.34 -30.18 -14.69
CA ILE A 169 2.62 -29.51 -14.41
C ILE A 169 3.68 -30.57 -14.14
N SER A 170 4.84 -30.39 -14.76
CA SER A 170 6.05 -31.16 -14.51
C SER A 170 7.14 -30.24 -13.94
N PRO A 171 8.24 -30.79 -13.39
CA PRO A 171 9.39 -29.99 -13.00
C PRO A 171 9.93 -29.09 -14.13
N ASP A 172 9.80 -29.49 -15.39
CA ASP A 172 10.29 -28.74 -16.55
C ASP A 172 9.32 -27.64 -17.04
N THR A 173 8.10 -27.61 -16.50
CA THR A 173 7.11 -26.58 -16.84
C THR A 173 7.61 -25.21 -16.37
N LEU A 174 7.49 -24.18 -17.22
CA LEU A 174 7.89 -22.82 -16.87
C LEU A 174 6.92 -22.19 -15.86
N ALA A 175 7.46 -21.81 -14.70
CA ALA A 175 6.71 -21.12 -13.66
C ALA A 175 6.62 -19.62 -13.96
N PHE A 176 7.76 -18.96 -14.22
CA PHE A 176 7.77 -17.53 -14.55
C PHE A 176 8.98 -17.10 -15.38
N LEU A 177 8.84 -15.93 -16.02
CA LEU A 177 9.93 -15.23 -16.71
C LEU A 177 10.46 -14.10 -15.83
N GLN A 178 11.71 -14.21 -15.37
CA GLN A 178 12.38 -13.16 -14.62
C GLN A 178 13.11 -12.22 -15.57
N TYR A 179 12.60 -11.00 -15.76
CA TYR A 179 13.26 -10.03 -16.62
C TYR A 179 14.43 -9.34 -15.91
N THR A 180 15.63 -9.49 -16.46
CA THR A 180 16.84 -8.81 -15.97
C THR A 180 17.08 -7.50 -16.73
N SER A 181 17.80 -6.57 -16.11
CA SER A 181 18.06 -5.24 -16.68
C SER A 181 19.07 -5.24 -17.83
N GLY A 182 19.83 -6.31 -18.05
CA GLY A 182 20.76 -6.51 -19.17
C GLY A 182 21.82 -5.41 -19.35
N SER A 183 23.12 -5.74 -19.34
CA SER A 183 24.19 -4.77 -19.66
C SER A 183 24.12 -4.18 -21.08
N THR A 184 23.24 -4.71 -21.93
CA THR A 184 23.05 -4.35 -23.35
C THR A 184 21.81 -3.47 -23.60
N GLY A 185 21.07 -3.08 -22.55
CA GLY A 185 19.93 -2.15 -22.63
C GLY A 185 18.58 -2.78 -22.98
N THR A 186 18.54 -3.96 -23.63
CA THR A 186 17.29 -4.70 -23.90
C THR A 186 16.99 -5.72 -22.80
N PRO A 187 15.80 -5.71 -22.16
CA PRO A 187 15.42 -6.71 -21.16
C PRO A 187 15.48 -8.13 -21.71
N LYS A 188 15.91 -9.09 -20.88
CA LYS A 188 15.95 -10.52 -21.21
C LYS A 188 15.12 -11.30 -20.20
N GLY A 189 14.14 -12.08 -20.66
CA GLY A 189 13.33 -12.94 -19.80
C GLY A 189 14.05 -14.26 -19.51
N VAL A 190 14.55 -14.45 -18.30
CA VAL A 190 15.13 -15.72 -17.84
C VAL A 190 14.01 -16.73 -17.60
N MET A 191 14.12 -17.91 -18.20
CA MET A 191 13.09 -18.96 -18.17
C MET A 191 13.27 -19.87 -16.94
N LEU A 192 12.45 -19.66 -15.90
CA LEU A 192 12.52 -20.44 -14.66
C LEU A 192 11.41 -21.48 -14.57
N SER A 193 11.80 -22.75 -14.44
CA SER A 193 10.88 -23.87 -14.27
C SER A 193 10.50 -24.12 -12.81
N HIS A 194 9.45 -24.91 -12.58
CA HIS A 194 9.06 -25.35 -11.24
C HIS A 194 10.20 -26.13 -10.54
N GLY A 195 10.91 -26.98 -11.29
CA GLY A 195 12.05 -27.76 -10.81
C GLY A 195 13.23 -26.89 -10.42
N ASN A 196 13.56 -25.88 -11.23
CA ASN A 196 14.62 -24.91 -10.91
C ASN A 196 14.37 -24.23 -9.56
N LEU A 197 13.14 -23.77 -9.35
CA LEU A 197 12.72 -23.04 -8.14
C LEU A 197 12.76 -23.93 -6.90
N LEU A 198 12.19 -25.13 -6.97
CA LEU A 198 12.24 -26.07 -5.85
C LEU A 198 13.65 -26.50 -5.50
N HIS A 199 14.50 -26.78 -6.50
CA HIS A 199 15.90 -27.10 -6.24
C HIS A 199 16.61 -25.94 -5.57
N ASN A 200 16.48 -24.71 -6.09
CA ASN A 200 17.18 -23.56 -5.51
C ASN A 200 16.70 -23.22 -4.11
N THR A 201 15.40 -23.34 -3.85
CA THR A 201 14.84 -23.18 -2.52
C THR A 201 15.35 -24.24 -1.53
N LYS A 202 15.61 -25.46 -1.99
CA LYS A 202 16.27 -26.51 -1.19
C LYS A 202 17.74 -26.15 -0.92
N VAL A 203 18.46 -25.60 -1.91
CA VAL A 203 19.84 -25.07 -1.74
C VAL A 203 19.87 -23.97 -0.68
N ILE A 204 18.94 -23.02 -0.73
CA ILE A 204 18.79 -21.94 0.27
C ILE A 204 18.51 -22.53 1.66
N CYS A 205 17.60 -23.48 1.78
CA CYS A 205 17.31 -24.16 3.05
C CYS A 205 18.56 -24.84 3.64
N GLU A 206 19.35 -25.52 2.81
CA GLU A 206 20.57 -26.22 3.23
C GLU A 206 21.65 -25.23 3.69
N GLY A 207 21.87 -24.15 2.92
CA GLY A 207 22.84 -23.10 3.26
C GLY A 207 22.45 -22.31 4.51
N PHE A 208 21.20 -21.86 4.59
CA PHE A 208 20.68 -21.09 5.72
C PHE A 208 20.38 -21.96 6.96
N ARG A 209 20.48 -23.30 6.86
CA ARG A 209 20.15 -24.24 7.95
C ARG A 209 18.89 -23.80 8.70
N ILE A 210 17.83 -23.54 7.95
CA ILE A 210 16.61 -22.92 8.48
C ILE A 210 15.97 -23.90 9.47
N SER A 211 15.79 -23.47 10.71
CA SER A 211 15.06 -24.27 11.69
C SER A 211 13.56 -24.17 11.40
N ARG A 212 12.80 -25.21 11.75
CA ARG A 212 11.33 -25.15 11.67
C ARG A 212 10.70 -24.15 12.65
N ALA A 213 11.44 -23.37 13.44
CA ALA A 213 10.85 -22.38 14.34
C ALA A 213 10.93 -20.95 13.81
N GLY A 214 11.71 -20.69 12.74
CA GLY A 214 12.00 -19.34 12.30
C GLY A 214 10.95 -18.72 11.38
N GLU A 215 10.70 -17.43 11.61
CA GLU A 215 9.95 -16.54 10.71
C GLU A 215 10.93 -15.64 9.96
N GLY A 216 10.50 -15.14 8.80
CA GLY A 216 11.29 -14.22 7.99
C GLY A 216 10.72 -12.82 7.93
N LEU A 217 11.56 -11.89 7.46
CA LEU A 217 11.17 -10.54 7.08
C LEU A 217 11.82 -10.19 5.75
N SER A 218 11.04 -9.65 4.80
CA SER A 218 11.58 -9.11 3.56
C SER A 218 10.97 -7.74 3.23
N TRP A 219 11.84 -6.79 2.88
CA TRP A 219 11.45 -5.51 2.29
C TRP A 219 11.81 -5.44 0.80
N LEU A 220 12.36 -6.52 0.24
CA LEU A 220 12.91 -6.57 -1.11
C LEU A 220 11.81 -6.56 -2.19
N PRO A 221 12.08 -5.98 -3.37
CA PRO A 221 11.07 -5.87 -4.43
C PRO A 221 10.66 -7.25 -4.96
N LEU A 222 9.35 -7.51 -5.04
CA LEU A 222 8.79 -8.79 -5.48
C LEU A 222 8.95 -9.07 -7.00
N TYR A 223 9.50 -8.13 -7.75
CA TYR A 223 9.80 -8.25 -9.18
C TYR A 223 11.27 -8.60 -9.43
N HIS A 224 12.06 -8.77 -8.37
CA HIS A 224 13.44 -9.20 -8.40
C HIS A 224 13.55 -10.60 -7.79
N ASP A 225 14.48 -11.41 -8.27
CA ASP A 225 14.66 -12.81 -7.84
C ASP A 225 14.75 -12.97 -6.31
N MET A 226 15.60 -12.18 -5.64
CA MET A 226 15.82 -12.22 -4.19
C MET A 226 14.56 -11.87 -3.38
N GLY A 227 13.71 -10.97 -3.89
CA GLY A 227 12.45 -10.61 -3.24
C GLY A 227 11.35 -11.64 -3.48
N LEU A 228 11.20 -12.14 -4.72
CA LEU A 228 10.19 -13.13 -5.06
C LEU A 228 10.55 -14.52 -4.52
N ILE A 229 11.71 -15.04 -4.88
CA ILE A 229 12.14 -16.38 -4.50
C ILE A 229 12.47 -16.40 -3.00
N GLY A 230 13.28 -15.45 -2.52
CA GLY A 230 13.66 -15.38 -1.10
C GLY A 230 12.53 -14.92 -0.17
N GLY A 231 11.71 -13.95 -0.59
CA GLY A 231 10.66 -13.36 0.25
C GLY A 231 9.28 -14.00 0.14
N VAL A 232 8.99 -14.77 -0.92
CA VAL A 232 7.65 -15.38 -1.11
C VAL A 232 7.75 -16.90 -1.25
N ILE A 233 8.59 -17.41 -2.15
CA ILE A 233 8.66 -18.85 -2.41
C ILE A 233 9.35 -19.60 -1.26
N GLN A 234 10.46 -19.08 -0.75
CA GLN A 234 11.23 -19.71 0.33
C GLN A 234 10.39 -19.93 1.60
N PRO A 235 9.64 -18.92 2.14
CA PRO A 235 8.78 -19.12 3.31
C PRO A 235 7.70 -20.19 3.15
N ILE A 236 7.13 -20.31 1.96
CA ILE A 236 6.15 -21.35 1.64
C ILE A 236 6.81 -22.73 1.70
N TYR A 237 8.04 -22.85 1.18
CA TYR A 237 8.78 -24.11 1.20
C TYR A 237 9.07 -24.62 2.61
N PHE A 238 9.53 -23.78 3.53
CA PHE A 238 9.71 -24.23 4.93
C PHE A 238 8.44 -24.11 5.79
N GLY A 239 7.35 -23.61 5.22
CA GLY A 239 6.00 -23.65 5.79
C GLY A 239 5.78 -22.69 6.96
N ARG A 240 6.41 -21.51 6.92
CA ARG A 240 6.33 -20.52 8.02
C ARG A 240 5.87 -19.16 7.54
N HIS A 241 5.59 -18.32 8.53
CA HIS A 241 5.13 -16.97 8.33
C HIS A 241 6.30 -16.08 7.88
N ASN A 242 6.00 -15.18 6.93
CA ASN A 242 6.92 -14.13 6.51
C ASN A 242 6.24 -12.77 6.61
N THR A 243 6.93 -11.80 7.20
CA THR A 243 6.48 -10.40 7.18
C THR A 243 7.08 -9.69 5.97
N LEU A 244 6.27 -8.87 5.31
CA LEU A 244 6.63 -8.13 4.11
C LEU A 244 6.41 -6.64 4.32
N MET A 245 7.32 -5.81 3.82
CA MET A 245 7.12 -4.37 3.63
C MET A 245 7.67 -3.95 2.26
N THR A 246 7.44 -2.70 1.84
CA THR A 246 7.96 -2.22 0.55
C THR A 246 9.41 -1.74 0.67
N PRO A 247 10.19 -1.77 -0.43
CA PRO A 247 11.50 -1.12 -0.48
C PRO A 247 11.41 0.38 -0.18
N THR A 248 10.31 1.02 -0.60
CA THR A 248 10.05 2.43 -0.34
C THR A 248 10.00 2.72 1.16
N HIS A 249 9.29 1.91 1.94
CA HIS A 249 9.21 2.09 3.39
C HIS A 249 10.57 1.95 4.09
N PHE A 250 11.39 0.99 3.66
CA PHE A 250 12.76 0.83 4.15
C PHE A 250 13.65 2.04 3.80
N LEU A 251 13.66 2.46 2.54
CA LEU A 251 14.51 3.57 2.08
C LEU A 251 14.14 4.90 2.74
N GLN A 252 12.85 5.13 3.05
CA GLN A 252 12.41 6.32 3.79
C GLN A 252 12.96 6.33 5.22
N LYS A 253 12.81 5.22 5.96
CA LYS A 253 13.23 5.11 7.37
C LYS A 253 13.83 3.72 7.62
N PRO A 254 15.16 3.56 7.48
CA PRO A 254 15.84 2.26 7.61
C PRO A 254 15.58 1.56 8.95
N ILE A 255 15.34 2.33 10.02
CA ILE A 255 14.99 1.82 11.36
C ILE A 255 13.72 0.94 11.35
N ARG A 256 12.78 1.13 10.41
CA ARG A 256 11.58 0.28 10.29
C ARG A 256 11.93 -1.19 10.06
N TRP A 257 13.01 -1.46 9.32
CA TRP A 257 13.51 -2.81 9.11
C TRP A 257 13.96 -3.44 10.44
N LEU A 258 14.81 -2.75 11.20
CA LEU A 258 15.36 -3.27 12.45
C LEU A 258 14.32 -3.34 13.58
N ARG A 259 13.39 -2.38 13.66
CA ARG A 259 12.25 -2.46 14.58
C ARG A 259 11.36 -3.65 14.26
N THR A 260 11.03 -3.86 12.99
CA THR A 260 10.20 -5.01 12.61
C THR A 260 10.90 -6.33 12.94
N LEU A 261 12.22 -6.44 12.74
CA LEU A 261 13.00 -7.59 13.17
C LEU A 261 12.87 -7.82 14.69
N SER A 262 13.03 -6.75 15.47
CA SER A 262 12.88 -6.77 16.93
C SER A 262 11.48 -7.19 17.38
N ASP A 263 10.44 -6.60 16.80
CA ASP A 263 9.04 -6.81 17.20
C ASP A 263 8.52 -8.19 16.82
N THR A 264 8.97 -8.73 15.67
CA THR A 264 8.52 -10.03 15.18
C THR A 264 9.41 -11.18 15.65
N GLY A 265 10.64 -10.89 16.06
CA GLY A 265 11.65 -11.92 16.31
C GLY A 265 12.07 -12.67 15.03
N ALA A 266 11.89 -12.05 13.85
CA ALA A 266 12.25 -12.68 12.58
C ALA A 266 13.73 -13.05 12.55
N MET A 267 14.02 -14.29 12.14
CA MET A 267 15.34 -14.88 12.21
C MET A 267 16.13 -14.72 10.91
N ILE A 268 15.44 -14.46 9.80
CA ILE A 268 15.99 -14.40 8.45
C ILE A 268 15.54 -13.10 7.79
N SER A 269 16.50 -12.27 7.44
CA SER A 269 16.27 -11.04 6.66
C SER A 269 17.60 -10.53 6.11
N GLY A 270 17.57 -9.70 5.08
CA GLY A 270 18.80 -9.26 4.44
C GLY A 270 18.52 -8.47 3.18
N GLY A 271 19.59 -8.13 2.47
CA GLY A 271 19.51 -7.34 1.25
C GLY A 271 20.90 -7.08 0.67
N PRO A 272 21.00 -6.18 -0.30
CA PRO A 272 22.29 -5.76 -0.84
C PRO A 272 23.15 -5.02 0.18
N ASN A 273 24.45 -4.96 -0.08
CA ASN A 273 25.45 -4.39 0.82
C ASN A 273 25.10 -2.94 1.25
N PHE A 274 24.61 -2.12 0.32
CA PHE A 274 24.22 -0.73 0.60
C PHE A 274 23.15 -0.61 1.69
N ALA A 275 22.28 -1.61 1.87
CA ALA A 275 21.20 -1.55 2.84
C ALA A 275 21.75 -1.50 4.27
N TYR A 276 22.85 -2.22 4.52
CA TYR A 276 23.54 -2.22 5.80
C TYR A 276 24.26 -0.88 6.04
N GLU A 277 24.95 -0.34 5.01
CA GLU A 277 25.55 1.00 5.12
C GLU A 277 24.52 2.06 5.44
N LEU A 278 23.36 2.00 4.77
CA LEU A 278 22.29 2.95 4.99
C LEU A 278 21.77 2.93 6.43
N CYS A 279 21.65 1.74 7.04
CA CYS A 279 21.29 1.62 8.45
C CYS A 279 22.34 2.26 9.37
N VAL A 280 23.63 2.05 9.11
CA VAL A 280 24.72 2.66 9.89
C VAL A 280 24.69 4.17 9.78
N ASP A 281 24.48 4.69 8.57
CA ASP A 281 24.58 6.12 8.30
C ASP A 281 23.34 6.91 8.77
N ARG A 282 22.18 6.24 8.92
CA ARG A 282 20.89 6.92 9.20
C ARG A 282 20.31 6.69 10.57
N ILE A 283 20.59 5.56 11.22
CA ILE A 283 19.95 5.21 12.48
C ILE A 283 20.73 5.82 13.65
N THR A 284 20.06 6.68 14.40
CA THR A 284 20.63 7.40 15.55
C THR A 284 20.82 6.50 16.77
N ASP A 285 21.68 6.88 17.70
CA ASP A 285 21.90 6.11 18.93
C ASP A 285 20.66 6.08 19.83
N GLU A 286 19.83 7.12 19.80
CA GLU A 286 18.53 7.13 20.49
C GLU A 286 17.55 6.11 19.89
N GLU A 287 17.48 6.00 18.57
CA GLU A 287 16.59 5.04 17.89
C GLU A 287 17.00 3.59 18.07
N LYS A 288 18.29 3.34 18.35
CA LYS A 288 18.80 2.02 18.72
C LYS A 288 18.30 1.55 20.09
N GLN A 289 17.88 2.47 20.97
CA GLN A 289 17.37 2.13 22.29
C GLN A 289 16.06 1.35 22.17
N GLY A 290 16.03 0.14 22.72
CA GLY A 290 14.86 -0.74 22.69
C GLY A 290 14.80 -1.72 21.51
N LEU A 291 15.79 -1.70 20.60
CA LEU A 291 15.95 -2.78 19.61
C LEU A 291 16.54 -4.04 20.25
N ASP A 292 15.97 -5.19 19.90
CA ASP A 292 16.50 -6.52 20.18
C ASP A 292 16.71 -7.29 18.87
N LEU A 293 17.96 -7.43 18.45
CA LEU A 293 18.38 -8.15 17.24
C LEU A 293 18.95 -9.55 17.55
N THR A 294 18.80 -10.05 18.78
CA THR A 294 19.41 -11.32 19.21
C THR A 294 18.87 -12.54 18.45
N GLN A 295 17.64 -12.46 17.94
CA GLN A 295 17.00 -13.52 17.14
C GLN A 295 17.45 -13.53 15.68
N TRP A 296 18.12 -12.47 15.20
CA TRP A 296 18.54 -12.40 13.80
C TRP A 296 19.72 -13.36 13.57
N GLU A 297 19.44 -14.49 12.92
CA GLU A 297 20.43 -15.55 12.70
C GLU A 297 21.03 -15.54 11.29
N VAL A 298 20.28 -15.05 10.31
CA VAL A 298 20.73 -14.97 8.91
C VAL A 298 20.48 -13.56 8.40
N ALA A 299 21.52 -12.74 8.43
CA ALA A 299 21.62 -11.42 7.84
C ALA A 299 22.27 -11.53 6.45
N PHE A 300 21.51 -11.96 5.45
CA PHE A 300 22.07 -12.24 4.12
C PHE A 300 22.49 -10.96 3.39
N ASN A 301 23.68 -10.97 2.81
CA ASN A 301 24.25 -9.86 2.06
C ASN A 301 24.72 -10.36 0.69
N GLY A 302 24.07 -9.89 -0.38
CA GLY A 302 24.32 -10.38 -1.74
C GLY A 302 23.70 -9.49 -2.81
N ALA A 303 23.73 -9.96 -4.06
CA ALA A 303 23.38 -9.21 -5.26
C ALA A 303 24.37 -8.12 -5.69
N GLU A 304 25.31 -7.65 -4.86
CA GLU A 304 26.39 -6.74 -5.22
C GLU A 304 27.69 -7.09 -4.45
N PRO A 305 28.85 -6.49 -4.76
CA PRO A 305 30.07 -6.74 -4.01
C PRO A 305 29.88 -6.51 -2.50
N VAL A 306 30.15 -7.55 -1.71
CA VAL A 306 30.05 -7.49 -0.24
C VAL A 306 31.33 -6.87 0.30
N ARG A 307 31.20 -5.77 1.05
CA ARG A 307 32.34 -4.98 1.50
C ARG A 307 32.66 -5.26 2.96
N THR A 308 33.93 -5.56 3.24
CA THR A 308 34.41 -5.81 4.60
C THR A 308 34.14 -4.63 5.55
N THR A 309 34.33 -3.39 5.07
CA THR A 309 34.10 -2.16 5.84
C THR A 309 32.65 -2.03 6.27
N THR A 310 31.70 -2.30 5.38
CA THR A 310 30.26 -2.31 5.67
C THR A 310 29.92 -3.31 6.78
N LEU A 311 30.42 -4.56 6.66
CA LEU A 311 30.15 -5.61 7.65
C LEU A 311 30.65 -5.21 9.04
N ARG A 312 31.89 -4.71 9.12
CA ARG A 312 32.50 -4.29 10.40
C ARG A 312 31.74 -3.10 11.01
N ARG A 313 31.46 -2.06 10.23
CA ARG A 313 30.75 -0.85 10.70
C ARG A 313 29.33 -1.18 11.20
N PHE A 314 28.59 -2.01 10.49
CA PHE A 314 27.24 -2.40 10.90
C PHE A 314 27.28 -3.24 12.18
N ALA A 315 28.18 -4.21 12.27
CA ALA A 315 28.29 -5.02 13.48
C ALA A 315 28.65 -4.17 14.71
N GLU A 316 29.61 -3.26 14.59
CA GLU A 316 29.97 -2.33 15.66
C GLU A 316 28.79 -1.42 16.06
N ALA A 317 28.07 -0.87 15.08
CA ALA A 317 26.96 0.05 15.33
C ALA A 317 25.76 -0.58 16.03
N PHE A 318 25.51 -1.89 15.82
CA PHE A 318 24.32 -2.61 16.32
C PHE A 318 24.63 -3.76 17.30
N GLU A 319 25.90 -3.96 17.67
CA GLU A 319 26.30 -4.86 18.77
C GLU A 319 25.54 -4.57 20.08
N PRO A 320 25.32 -3.29 20.50
CA PRO A 320 24.54 -3.00 21.70
C PRO A 320 23.07 -3.46 21.63
N CYS A 321 22.53 -3.63 20.41
CA CYS A 321 21.18 -4.15 20.17
C CYS A 321 21.15 -5.69 20.10
N GLY A 322 22.27 -6.38 20.32
CA GLY A 322 22.37 -7.84 20.29
C GLY A 322 22.66 -8.45 18.91
N PHE A 323 22.98 -7.64 17.90
CA PHE A 323 23.44 -8.15 16.61
C PHE A 323 24.79 -8.85 16.74
N ARG A 324 24.97 -9.97 16.03
CA ARG A 324 26.20 -10.78 16.06
C ARG A 324 26.88 -10.77 14.70
N PHE A 325 28.19 -10.59 14.64
CA PHE A 325 28.95 -10.61 13.39
C PHE A 325 28.77 -11.93 12.62
N GLU A 326 28.61 -13.05 13.34
CA GLU A 326 28.34 -14.37 12.77
C GLU A 326 26.97 -14.49 12.11
N ALA A 327 26.03 -13.57 12.37
CA ALA A 327 24.74 -13.56 11.69
C ALA A 327 24.87 -13.14 10.22
N PHE A 328 25.90 -12.38 9.85
CA PHE A 328 26.14 -12.01 8.46
C PHE A 328 26.30 -13.24 7.58
N TYR A 329 25.58 -13.25 6.47
CA TYR A 329 25.57 -14.35 5.52
C TYR A 329 25.86 -13.81 4.11
N PRO A 330 27.14 -13.56 3.77
CA PRO A 330 27.51 -13.28 2.39
C PRO A 330 27.06 -14.41 1.47
N CYS A 331 26.49 -14.05 0.33
CA CYS A 331 26.04 -15.02 -0.67
C CYS A 331 26.15 -14.44 -2.09
N TYR A 332 26.35 -15.35 -3.05
CA TYR A 332 26.45 -15.03 -4.47
C TYR A 332 25.35 -15.73 -5.26
N GLY A 333 24.84 -15.05 -6.28
CA GLY A 333 23.66 -15.47 -7.00
C GLY A 333 23.26 -14.54 -8.14
N LEU A 334 22.46 -15.07 -9.05
CA LEU A 334 21.93 -14.39 -10.23
C LEU A 334 20.66 -15.10 -10.74
N ALA A 335 19.81 -14.37 -11.45
CA ALA A 335 18.55 -14.89 -11.99
C ALA A 335 18.75 -16.11 -12.91
N GLU A 336 19.80 -16.13 -13.72
CA GLU A 336 20.14 -17.25 -14.61
C GLU A 336 20.45 -18.56 -13.85
N ALA A 337 20.84 -18.46 -12.59
CA ALA A 337 20.99 -19.60 -11.67
C ALA A 337 19.81 -19.69 -10.68
N THR A 338 18.65 -19.19 -11.07
CA THR A 338 17.44 -19.04 -10.25
C THR A 338 17.56 -17.97 -9.16
N LEU A 339 18.45 -18.18 -8.19
CA LEU A 339 18.79 -17.17 -7.19
C LEU A 339 20.17 -17.47 -6.58
N MET A 340 20.28 -18.41 -5.62
CA MET A 340 21.51 -18.62 -4.85
C MET A 340 22.43 -19.65 -5.53
N VAL A 341 23.71 -19.31 -5.68
CA VAL A 341 24.77 -20.21 -6.16
C VAL A 341 25.67 -20.64 -5.01
N ALA A 342 26.18 -19.67 -4.25
CA ALA A 342 27.06 -19.90 -3.12
C ALA A 342 26.59 -19.11 -1.89
N GLY A 343 26.84 -19.65 -0.70
CA GLY A 343 26.49 -19.01 0.56
C GLY A 343 27.40 -19.43 1.71
N LYS A 344 27.61 -18.53 2.66
CA LYS A 344 28.42 -18.80 3.86
C LYS A 344 27.88 -20.01 4.65
N LYS A 345 28.72 -20.73 5.38
CA LYS A 345 28.25 -21.70 6.38
C LYS A 345 27.67 -20.96 7.59
N LYS A 346 26.34 -20.96 7.78
CA LYS A 346 25.58 -20.11 8.74
C LYS A 346 26.24 -19.79 10.08
N TRP A 347 26.79 -20.79 10.79
CA TRP A 347 27.33 -20.62 12.15
C TRP A 347 28.81 -20.18 12.21
N GLN A 348 29.45 -20.02 11.06
CA GLN A 348 30.81 -19.51 10.97
C GLN A 348 30.77 -18.00 10.72
N PRO A 349 31.75 -17.22 11.21
CA PRO A 349 31.85 -15.82 10.79
C PRO A 349 32.09 -15.74 9.26
N PRO A 350 31.71 -14.63 8.61
CA PRO A 350 32.13 -14.35 7.23
C PRO A 350 33.63 -14.54 7.04
N THR A 351 34.02 -15.24 5.97
CA THR A 351 35.44 -15.36 5.59
C THR A 351 35.90 -14.05 4.98
N ILE A 352 36.94 -13.45 5.56
CA ILE A 352 37.58 -12.23 5.06
C ILE A 352 39.06 -12.54 4.97
N GLN A 353 39.64 -12.45 3.77
CA GLN A 353 41.04 -12.78 3.53
C GLN A 353 41.75 -11.63 2.80
N PRO A 354 42.95 -11.24 3.24
CA PRO A 354 43.81 -10.31 2.50
C PRO A 354 44.50 -11.04 1.34
N TYR A 355 44.52 -10.41 0.17
CA TYR A 355 45.24 -10.89 -1.01
C TYR A 355 46.17 -9.81 -1.56
N GLN A 356 47.35 -10.21 -2.05
CA GLN A 356 48.36 -9.31 -2.60
C GLN A 356 47.84 -8.60 -3.86
N ILE A 357 47.90 -7.26 -3.86
CA ILE A 357 47.30 -6.41 -4.90
C ILE A 357 47.97 -6.62 -6.26
N GLU A 358 49.30 -6.75 -6.30
CA GLU A 358 50.03 -6.99 -7.55
C GLU A 358 49.68 -8.34 -8.19
N ASP A 359 49.53 -9.40 -7.40
CA ASP A 359 49.12 -10.70 -7.92
C ASP A 359 47.68 -10.69 -8.44
N LEU A 360 46.77 -9.96 -7.78
CA LEU A 360 45.38 -9.82 -8.25
C LEU A 360 45.32 -9.19 -9.65
N LYS A 361 46.20 -8.21 -9.93
CA LYS A 361 46.35 -7.59 -11.27
C LYS A 361 46.86 -8.56 -12.33
N GLU A 362 47.62 -9.57 -11.92
CA GLU A 362 48.09 -10.64 -12.79
C GLU A 362 47.13 -11.85 -12.84
N GLY A 363 45.92 -11.71 -12.28
CA GLY A 363 44.90 -12.77 -12.30
C GLY A 363 45.13 -13.88 -11.28
N ARG A 364 45.85 -13.63 -10.18
CA ARG A 364 46.13 -14.62 -9.12
C ARG A 364 45.83 -14.06 -7.72
N ALA A 365 45.16 -14.83 -6.89
CA ALA A 365 44.84 -14.47 -5.51
C ALA A 365 45.87 -15.06 -4.54
N VAL A 366 47.02 -14.41 -4.40
CA VAL A 366 48.07 -14.84 -3.45
C VAL A 366 47.76 -14.28 -2.06
N PRO A 367 47.67 -15.10 -1.00
CA PRO A 367 47.39 -14.61 0.36
C PRO A 367 48.38 -13.53 0.81
N GLY A 368 47.85 -12.41 1.28
CA GLY A 368 48.59 -11.26 1.78
C GLY A 368 48.60 -11.17 3.30
N GLN A 369 49.03 -10.02 3.82
CA GLN A 369 49.00 -9.73 5.26
C GLN A 369 47.88 -8.73 5.57
N ALA A 370 47.05 -9.05 6.56
CA ALA A 370 45.93 -8.18 6.95
C ALA A 370 46.44 -6.80 7.41
N GLY A 371 45.82 -5.73 6.89
CA GLY A 371 46.17 -4.34 7.20
C GLY A 371 47.45 -3.82 6.55
N SER A 372 48.04 -4.55 5.60
CA SER A 372 49.17 -4.10 4.79
C SER A 372 48.70 -3.28 3.58
N ASP A 373 49.43 -2.22 3.23
CA ASP A 373 49.12 -1.34 2.08
C ASP A 373 49.24 -2.06 0.72
N ASP A 374 49.91 -3.21 0.68
CA ASP A 374 50.06 -4.06 -0.51
C ASP A 374 48.98 -5.14 -0.65
N SER A 375 48.00 -5.17 0.26
CA SER A 375 47.01 -6.25 0.37
C SER A 375 45.58 -5.71 0.40
N LEU A 376 44.66 -6.38 -0.31
CA LEU A 376 43.23 -6.06 -0.34
C LEU A 376 42.41 -7.15 0.37
N GLU A 377 41.55 -6.77 1.32
CA GLU A 377 40.64 -7.71 1.98
C GLU A 377 39.42 -8.01 1.09
N ILE A 378 39.23 -9.27 0.70
CA ILE A 378 38.08 -9.73 -0.09
C ILE A 378 37.19 -10.63 0.79
N VAL A 379 35.87 -10.45 0.69
CA VAL A 379 34.87 -11.25 1.42
C VAL A 379 34.52 -12.50 0.61
N GLY A 380 34.60 -13.67 1.25
CA GLY A 380 34.14 -14.94 0.70
C GLY A 380 32.62 -14.97 0.58
N SER A 381 32.12 -15.35 -0.58
CA SER A 381 30.69 -15.56 -0.86
C SER A 381 30.19 -16.96 -0.46
N GLY A 382 31.06 -17.77 0.14
CA GLY A 382 30.75 -19.09 0.65
C GLY A 382 30.90 -20.23 -0.36
N VAL A 383 30.24 -21.35 -0.06
CA VAL A 383 30.36 -22.61 -0.80
C VAL A 383 29.07 -22.93 -1.55
N THR A 384 29.14 -23.83 -2.52
CA THR A 384 27.94 -24.39 -3.16
C THR A 384 27.32 -25.52 -2.32
N TYR A 385 26.03 -25.79 -2.54
CA TYR A 385 25.28 -26.83 -1.81
C TYR A 385 24.54 -27.77 -2.76
N LEU A 386 24.20 -28.96 -2.27
CA LEU A 386 23.36 -29.96 -2.96
C LEU A 386 23.83 -30.36 -4.37
N GLY A 387 25.15 -30.42 -4.58
CA GLY A 387 25.71 -30.85 -5.87
C GLY A 387 25.72 -29.77 -6.95
N GLN A 388 25.28 -28.54 -6.65
CA GLN A 388 25.65 -27.40 -7.49
C GLN A 388 27.17 -27.22 -7.50
N GLU A 389 27.70 -26.89 -8.66
CA GLU A 389 29.13 -26.66 -8.88
C GLU A 389 29.34 -25.23 -9.37
N ALA A 390 30.31 -24.54 -8.79
CA ALA A 390 30.86 -23.29 -9.30
C ALA A 390 32.33 -23.57 -9.69
N ALA A 391 32.58 -23.65 -10.99
CA ALA A 391 33.91 -23.82 -11.55
C ALA A 391 34.48 -22.44 -11.93
N ILE A 392 35.79 -22.28 -11.79
CA ILE A 392 36.51 -21.11 -12.31
C ILE A 392 37.14 -21.51 -13.63
N VAL A 393 36.78 -20.82 -14.69
CA VAL A 393 37.17 -21.18 -16.06
C VAL A 393 37.77 -19.97 -16.75
N ASP A 394 38.89 -20.15 -17.41
CA ASP A 394 39.49 -19.10 -18.23
C ASP A 394 38.54 -18.80 -19.42
N PRO A 395 38.06 -17.55 -19.58
CA PRO A 395 37.00 -17.23 -20.52
C PRO A 395 37.43 -17.29 -22.00
N GLU A 396 38.73 -17.34 -22.29
CA GLU A 396 39.27 -17.41 -23.65
C GLU A 396 39.63 -18.85 -24.04
N THR A 397 40.33 -19.55 -23.16
CA THR A 397 40.81 -20.92 -23.40
C THR A 397 39.79 -21.99 -23.02
N HIS A 398 38.78 -21.63 -22.21
CA HIS A 398 37.78 -22.54 -21.65
C HIS A 398 38.40 -23.66 -20.78
N GLN A 399 39.62 -23.46 -20.27
CA GLN A 399 40.27 -24.38 -19.35
C GLN A 399 39.87 -24.04 -17.91
N ARG A 400 39.68 -25.07 -17.08
CA ARG A 400 39.50 -24.87 -15.65
C ARG A 400 40.75 -24.25 -15.04
N CYS A 401 40.57 -23.19 -14.28
CA CYS A 401 41.62 -22.54 -13.51
C CYS A 401 42.00 -23.40 -12.30
N ALA A 402 43.26 -23.30 -11.89
CA ALA A 402 43.70 -23.84 -10.59
C ALA A 402 43.12 -23.01 -9.43
N ASP A 403 43.13 -23.55 -8.22
CA ASP A 403 42.79 -22.78 -7.02
C ASP A 403 43.57 -21.46 -6.97
N ARG A 404 42.88 -20.38 -6.57
CA ARG A 404 43.38 -19.00 -6.52
C ARG A 404 43.78 -18.38 -7.86
N ALA A 405 43.60 -19.04 -9.00
CA ALA A 405 43.65 -18.34 -10.28
C ALA A 405 42.28 -17.71 -10.57
N ILE A 406 42.28 -16.45 -10.99
CA ILE A 406 41.06 -15.70 -11.30
C ILE A 406 40.60 -16.07 -12.71
N GLY A 407 39.33 -16.41 -12.84
CA GLY A 407 38.67 -16.70 -14.11
C GLY A 407 37.18 -16.38 -14.06
N GLU A 408 36.46 -16.72 -15.11
CA GLU A 408 35.01 -16.61 -15.16
C GLU A 408 34.37 -17.68 -14.28
N ILE A 409 33.35 -17.29 -13.51
CA ILE A 409 32.55 -18.19 -12.70
C ILE A 409 31.56 -18.91 -13.61
N TRP A 410 31.70 -20.22 -13.72
CA TRP A 410 30.79 -21.09 -14.48
C TRP A 410 30.01 -21.97 -13.52
N VAL A 411 28.69 -22.02 -13.67
CA VAL A 411 27.81 -22.71 -12.71
C VAL A 411 27.06 -23.86 -13.36
N LYS A 412 27.02 -25.03 -12.71
CA LYS A 412 26.30 -26.22 -13.17
C LYS A 412 25.43 -26.78 -12.04
N GLY A 413 24.23 -27.24 -12.36
CA GLY A 413 23.29 -27.89 -11.44
C GLY A 413 21.82 -27.61 -11.76
N ASP A 414 20.91 -28.22 -11.00
CA ASP A 414 19.47 -28.21 -11.30
C ASP A 414 18.79 -26.84 -11.07
N SER A 415 19.49 -25.89 -10.45
CA SER A 415 19.03 -24.49 -10.33
C SER A 415 19.31 -23.64 -11.57
N ILE A 416 20.02 -24.16 -12.57
CA ILE A 416 20.29 -23.39 -13.79
C ILE A 416 19.01 -23.28 -14.63
N ALA A 417 18.64 -22.04 -14.98
CA ALA A 417 17.47 -21.74 -15.77
C ALA A 417 17.56 -22.35 -17.18
N HIS A 418 16.42 -22.51 -17.86
CA HIS A 418 16.37 -23.12 -19.20
C HIS A 418 17.03 -22.26 -20.29
N GLY A 419 17.22 -20.96 -20.02
CA GLY A 419 17.79 -20.02 -20.97
C GLY A 419 17.07 -18.67 -20.97
N TYR A 420 17.24 -17.92 -22.06
CA TYR A 420 16.53 -16.68 -22.32
C TYR A 420 15.37 -16.90 -23.31
N TRP A 421 14.19 -16.38 -22.96
CA TRP A 421 12.99 -16.48 -23.78
C TRP A 421 13.23 -15.96 -25.20
N LYS A 422 12.86 -16.77 -26.21
CA LYS A 422 13.00 -16.48 -27.66
C LYS A 422 14.43 -16.07 -28.10
N ARG A 423 15.48 -16.50 -27.40
CA ARG A 423 16.88 -16.19 -27.74
C ARG A 423 17.75 -17.44 -27.74
N GLU A 424 17.48 -18.36 -28.66
CA GLU A 424 18.10 -19.70 -28.71
C GLU A 424 19.62 -19.64 -28.79
N GLU A 425 20.19 -18.84 -29.70
CA GLU A 425 21.65 -18.73 -29.86
C GLU A 425 22.34 -18.18 -28.61
N LEU A 426 21.80 -17.09 -28.04
CA LEU A 426 22.33 -16.53 -26.79
C LEU A 426 22.17 -17.50 -25.62
N SER A 427 21.07 -18.26 -25.58
CA SER A 427 20.84 -19.26 -24.54
C SER A 427 21.85 -20.39 -24.65
N LYS A 428 22.14 -20.86 -25.86
CA LYS A 428 23.17 -21.87 -26.10
C LYS A 428 24.57 -21.36 -25.70
N GLU A 429 24.92 -20.14 -26.09
CA GLU A 429 26.20 -19.51 -25.72
C GLU A 429 26.36 -19.37 -24.20
N THR A 430 25.28 -19.02 -23.50
CA THR A 430 25.33 -18.67 -22.08
C THR A 430 25.11 -19.88 -21.16
N PHE A 431 24.24 -20.82 -21.51
CA PHE A 431 23.79 -21.91 -20.63
C PHE A 431 24.31 -23.30 -21.04
N SER A 432 24.99 -23.41 -22.19
CA SER A 432 25.50 -24.68 -22.72
C SER A 432 27.01 -24.63 -22.95
N ALA A 433 27.74 -23.93 -22.08
CA ALA A 433 29.19 -23.86 -22.18
C ALA A 433 29.84 -25.16 -21.70
N GLU A 434 30.91 -25.57 -22.38
CA GLU A 434 31.69 -26.77 -22.06
C GLU A 434 33.15 -26.38 -21.88
N THR A 435 33.80 -26.98 -20.88
CA THR A 435 35.24 -26.83 -20.67
C THR A 435 36.01 -27.66 -21.70
N THR A 436 37.29 -27.36 -21.92
CA THR A 436 38.09 -28.06 -22.94
C THR A 436 38.24 -29.57 -22.73
N ASP A 437 38.06 -30.04 -21.50
CA ASP A 437 38.05 -31.46 -21.13
C ASP A 437 36.67 -32.14 -21.31
N GLY A 438 35.67 -31.40 -21.80
CA GLY A 438 34.35 -31.90 -22.15
C GLY A 438 33.35 -31.95 -21.00
N ASP A 439 33.62 -31.26 -19.88
CA ASP A 439 32.66 -31.16 -18.78
C ASP A 439 31.68 -29.99 -18.99
N GLY A 440 30.42 -30.20 -18.62
CA GLY A 440 29.32 -29.29 -18.87
C GLY A 440 27.96 -30.00 -18.95
N PRO A 441 26.89 -29.30 -19.37
CA PRO A 441 26.86 -27.89 -19.70
C PRO A 441 26.95 -26.97 -18.46
N PHE A 442 27.60 -25.82 -18.62
CA PHE A 442 27.70 -24.76 -17.62
C PHE A 442 26.96 -23.50 -18.06
N LEU A 443 26.41 -22.79 -17.07
CA LEU A 443 26.06 -21.38 -17.16
C LEU A 443 27.32 -20.52 -17.03
N ARG A 444 27.61 -19.71 -18.05
CA ARG A 444 28.58 -18.61 -18.01
C ARG A 444 27.95 -17.40 -17.33
N THR A 445 28.39 -17.05 -16.12
CA THR A 445 27.78 -15.93 -15.39
C THR A 445 28.24 -14.56 -15.91
N GLY A 446 29.39 -14.51 -16.60
CA GLY A 446 30.08 -13.26 -16.94
C GLY A 446 30.72 -12.55 -15.74
N ASP A 447 30.64 -13.13 -14.54
CA ASP A 447 31.30 -12.64 -13.34
C ASP A 447 32.66 -13.33 -13.18
N LEU A 448 33.64 -12.60 -12.65
CA LEU A 448 35.00 -13.08 -12.38
C LEU A 448 35.14 -13.43 -10.90
N GLY A 449 35.93 -14.46 -10.62
CA GLY A 449 36.24 -14.87 -9.26
C GLY A 449 37.29 -15.97 -9.20
N PHE A 450 37.55 -16.45 -7.99
CA PHE A 450 38.45 -17.57 -7.73
C PHE A 450 37.92 -18.45 -6.59
N LEU A 451 38.44 -19.67 -6.48
CA LEU A 451 38.23 -20.55 -5.34
C LEU A 451 39.46 -20.53 -4.43
N ASP A 452 39.23 -20.44 -3.13
CA ASP A 452 40.25 -20.63 -2.10
C ASP A 452 39.69 -21.49 -0.97
N ASP A 453 40.31 -22.63 -0.70
CA ASP A 453 39.83 -23.67 0.22
C ASP A 453 38.35 -24.08 -0.03
N GLY A 454 37.96 -24.10 -1.31
CA GLY A 454 36.61 -24.43 -1.77
C GLY A 454 35.55 -23.34 -1.56
N GLU A 455 35.92 -22.16 -1.06
CA GLU A 455 35.06 -20.99 -0.95
C GLU A 455 35.22 -20.06 -2.16
N LEU A 456 34.10 -19.51 -2.64
CA LEU A 456 34.05 -18.62 -3.80
C LEU A 456 34.29 -17.17 -3.41
N PHE A 457 35.27 -16.54 -4.05
CA PHE A 457 35.56 -15.10 -3.93
C PHE A 457 35.26 -14.42 -5.26
N VAL A 458 34.30 -13.50 -5.26
CA VAL A 458 33.90 -12.76 -6.47
C VAL A 458 34.77 -11.51 -6.59
N THR A 459 35.45 -11.35 -7.71
CA THR A 459 36.38 -10.24 -7.95
C THR A 459 35.85 -9.21 -8.92
N GLY A 460 34.87 -9.54 -9.77
CA GLY A 460 34.31 -8.54 -10.70
C GLY A 460 33.44 -9.08 -11.81
N ARG A 461 33.38 -8.31 -12.91
CA ARG A 461 32.69 -8.68 -14.16
C ARG A 461 33.63 -8.66 -15.34
N LEU A 462 33.56 -9.69 -16.17
CA LEU A 462 34.43 -9.84 -17.34
C LEU A 462 34.30 -8.67 -18.31
N LYS A 463 33.07 -8.21 -18.58
CA LYS A 463 32.81 -7.09 -19.50
C LYS A 463 33.19 -5.72 -18.96
N ASP A 464 33.39 -5.62 -17.64
CA ASP A 464 33.75 -4.38 -16.97
C ASP A 464 35.27 -4.30 -16.70
N LEU A 465 36.03 -5.39 -16.93
CA LEU A 465 37.46 -5.46 -16.62
C LEU A 465 38.26 -4.39 -17.40
N ILE A 466 39.05 -3.60 -16.68
CA ILE A 466 39.90 -2.56 -17.26
C ILE A 466 41.29 -3.14 -17.48
N ILE A 467 41.79 -3.14 -18.72
CA ILE A 467 43.12 -3.69 -19.04
C ILE A 467 44.01 -2.56 -19.54
N ILE A 468 44.97 -2.14 -18.71
CA ILE A 468 45.87 -1.04 -19.04
C ILE A 468 47.31 -1.57 -18.99
N ARG A 469 48.03 -1.43 -20.11
CA ARG A 469 49.42 -1.90 -20.27
C ARG A 469 49.63 -3.41 -19.97
N GLY A 470 48.58 -4.21 -20.15
CA GLY A 470 48.63 -5.67 -19.94
C GLY A 470 48.41 -6.10 -18.48
N ALA A 471 48.10 -5.16 -17.57
CA ALA A 471 47.66 -5.46 -16.20
C ALA A 471 46.13 -5.34 -16.10
N ASN A 472 45.53 -6.24 -15.32
CA ASN A 472 44.10 -6.21 -15.05
C ASN A 472 43.81 -5.27 -13.87
N HIS A 473 42.85 -4.38 -14.05
CA HIS A 473 42.34 -3.51 -13.00
C HIS A 473 40.84 -3.70 -12.88
N TYR A 474 40.40 -4.10 -11.70
CA TYR A 474 38.99 -4.28 -11.40
C TYR A 474 38.36 -2.92 -11.08
N PRO A 475 37.32 -2.48 -11.79
CA PRO A 475 36.73 -1.16 -11.56
C PRO A 475 36.30 -0.94 -10.11
N GLN A 476 35.65 -1.92 -9.48
CA GLN A 476 35.21 -1.83 -8.09
C GLN A 476 36.35 -1.64 -7.09
N ASP A 477 37.54 -2.19 -7.35
CA ASP A 477 38.69 -2.03 -6.45
C ASP A 477 39.27 -0.61 -6.55
N ILE A 478 39.31 -0.07 -7.78
CA ILE A 478 39.66 1.33 -8.03
C ILE A 478 38.62 2.25 -7.39
N GLU A 479 37.33 1.99 -7.62
CA GLU A 479 36.21 2.74 -7.04
C GLU A 479 36.31 2.76 -5.51
N GLN A 480 36.54 1.60 -4.88
CA GLN A 480 36.74 1.52 -3.44
C GLN A 480 37.97 2.31 -2.98
N THR A 481 39.08 2.22 -3.70
CA THR A 481 40.29 2.99 -3.36
C THR A 481 40.07 4.50 -3.49
N VAL A 482 39.34 4.93 -4.52
CA VAL A 482 38.94 6.33 -4.68
C VAL A 482 38.10 6.75 -3.47
N GLU A 483 37.08 5.97 -3.13
CA GLU A 483 36.21 6.23 -1.99
C GLU A 483 36.96 6.29 -0.65
N ASP A 484 37.98 5.45 -0.46
CA ASP A 484 38.79 5.36 0.76
C ASP A 484 39.92 6.41 0.81
N SER A 485 40.27 7.03 -0.31
CA SER A 485 41.39 7.99 -0.39
C SER A 485 41.15 9.30 0.36
N HIS A 486 39.89 9.68 0.63
CA HIS A 486 39.59 10.93 1.32
C HIS A 486 38.26 10.86 2.05
N GLU A 487 38.19 11.38 3.28
CA GLU A 487 36.99 11.32 4.15
C GLU A 487 35.75 11.98 3.54
N SER A 488 35.95 12.96 2.66
CA SER A 488 34.86 13.70 1.98
C SER A 488 34.24 12.98 0.78
N LEU A 489 34.76 11.80 0.39
CA LEU A 489 34.27 11.04 -0.74
C LEU A 489 33.16 10.06 -0.30
N PRO A 490 31.94 10.18 -0.84
CA PRO A 490 30.86 9.23 -0.57
C PRO A 490 31.22 7.82 -1.04
N LYS A 491 30.88 6.81 -0.22
CA LYS A 491 31.04 5.39 -0.54
C LYS A 491 29.97 4.93 -1.55
N SER A 492 30.28 3.90 -2.32
CA SER A 492 29.42 3.29 -3.35
C SER A 492 28.88 4.30 -4.38
N ALA A 493 29.70 5.29 -4.74
CA ALA A 493 29.28 6.46 -5.52
C ALA A 493 30.30 6.87 -6.60
N GLY A 494 31.22 5.96 -6.92
CA GLY A 494 32.19 6.12 -8.01
C GLY A 494 31.96 5.14 -9.15
N ALA A 495 32.49 5.47 -10.33
CA ALA A 495 32.68 4.56 -11.44
C ALA A 495 34.10 4.72 -12.01
N ALA A 496 34.82 3.62 -12.11
CA ALA A 496 36.05 3.55 -12.90
C ALA A 496 35.69 3.04 -14.30
N ILE A 497 36.08 3.81 -15.33
CA ILE A 497 35.79 3.50 -16.73
C ILE A 497 37.05 3.66 -17.59
N THR A 498 37.05 3.05 -18.78
CA THR A 498 38.07 3.25 -19.80
C THR A 498 37.56 4.00 -21.02
N VAL A 499 38.40 4.88 -21.56
CA VAL A 499 38.15 5.63 -22.80
C VAL A 499 39.34 5.55 -23.75
N GLY A 500 39.06 5.48 -25.06
CA GLY A 500 40.05 5.29 -26.14
C GLY A 500 39.80 4.03 -26.97
N ASP A 501 40.49 3.92 -28.12
CA ASP A 501 40.44 2.78 -29.05
C ASP A 501 41.84 2.14 -29.19
N ASP A 502 41.87 0.87 -29.60
CA ASP A 502 43.04 0.11 -30.09
C ASP A 502 44.37 0.35 -29.33
N GLY A 503 44.44 -0.17 -28.10
CA GLY A 503 45.69 -0.31 -27.34
C GLY A 503 46.18 0.96 -26.62
N LYS A 504 45.35 2.02 -26.58
CA LYS A 504 45.59 3.23 -25.77
C LYS A 504 44.43 3.51 -24.82
N GLU A 505 43.97 2.48 -24.10
CA GLU A 505 42.96 2.65 -23.07
C GLU A 505 43.48 3.55 -21.95
N LYS A 506 42.63 4.49 -21.55
CA LYS A 506 42.93 5.47 -20.51
C LYS A 506 41.91 5.36 -19.39
N LEU A 507 42.40 5.28 -18.16
CA LEU A 507 41.56 5.28 -16.96
C LEU A 507 40.93 6.65 -16.75
N VAL A 508 39.61 6.68 -16.57
CA VAL A 508 38.85 7.84 -16.11
C VAL A 508 38.08 7.44 -14.86
N VAL A 509 38.21 8.26 -13.82
CA VAL A 509 37.47 8.09 -12.57
C VAL A 509 36.34 9.11 -12.54
N LEU A 510 35.12 8.62 -12.36
CA LEU A 510 33.95 9.44 -12.10
C LEU A 510 33.60 9.24 -10.64
N GLN A 511 33.55 10.32 -9.85
CA GLN A 511 33.28 10.22 -8.43
C GLN A 511 32.26 11.27 -8.03
N GLU A 512 31.14 10.84 -7.48
CA GLU A 512 30.20 11.76 -6.87
C GLU A 512 30.81 12.42 -5.65
N MET A 513 30.51 13.70 -5.45
CA MET A 513 31.01 14.44 -4.31
C MET A 513 30.04 14.46 -3.15
N GLY A 514 30.62 14.54 -1.95
CA GLY A 514 29.90 14.88 -0.76
C GLY A 514 29.20 16.23 -0.88
N ARG A 515 28.23 16.40 -0.01
CA ARG A 515 27.26 17.48 -0.03
C ARG A 515 27.84 18.75 0.68
N GLN A 516 29.13 19.06 0.53
CA GLN A 516 29.82 20.16 1.24
C GLN A 516 30.16 21.31 0.26
N ARG A 517 30.05 22.58 0.69
CA ARG A 517 30.17 23.76 -0.19
C ARG A 517 31.62 24.19 -0.49
N ASP A 518 32.54 23.85 0.39
CA ASP A 518 33.95 24.26 0.29
C ASP A 518 34.84 23.02 0.38
N LEU A 519 34.61 22.07 -0.51
CA LEU A 519 35.45 20.88 -0.64
C LEU A 519 36.84 21.31 -1.17
N PRO A 520 37.93 20.85 -0.55
CA PRO A 520 39.28 21.14 -1.02
C PRO A 520 39.58 20.28 -2.26
N PHE A 521 38.99 20.61 -3.41
CA PHE A 521 39.06 19.79 -4.62
C PHE A 521 40.48 19.51 -5.09
N GLU A 522 41.44 20.41 -4.85
CA GLU A 522 42.86 20.16 -5.13
C GLU A 522 43.43 19.07 -4.22
N GLU A 523 43.17 19.14 -2.91
CA GLU A 523 43.59 18.13 -1.93
C GLU A 523 42.94 16.76 -2.22
N ILE A 524 41.64 16.77 -2.53
CA ILE A 524 40.90 15.55 -2.87
C ILE A 524 41.42 14.95 -4.19
N LEU A 525 41.63 15.78 -5.21
CA LEU A 525 42.21 15.36 -6.48
C LEU A 525 43.58 14.72 -6.26
N ASP A 526 44.44 15.38 -5.48
CA ASP A 526 45.79 14.90 -5.19
C ASP A 526 45.74 13.60 -4.39
N SER A 527 44.84 13.48 -3.42
CA SER A 527 44.65 12.25 -2.66
C SER A 527 44.17 11.09 -3.54
N VAL A 528 43.16 11.31 -4.39
CA VAL A 528 42.65 10.30 -5.32
C VAL A 528 43.75 9.87 -6.29
N ARG A 529 44.48 10.82 -6.89
CA ARG A 529 45.60 10.51 -7.80
C ARG A 529 46.69 9.73 -7.11
N HIS A 530 47.05 10.12 -5.89
CA HIS A 530 48.08 9.47 -5.10
C HIS A 530 47.69 8.03 -4.78
N HIS A 531 46.54 7.81 -4.15
CA HIS A 531 46.09 6.47 -3.73
C HIS A 531 45.81 5.55 -4.91
N VAL A 532 45.15 6.04 -5.98
CA VAL A 532 44.90 5.20 -7.16
C VAL A 532 46.20 4.80 -7.84
N THR A 533 47.17 5.72 -7.98
CA THR A 533 48.47 5.38 -8.57
C THR A 533 49.28 4.46 -7.67
N ALA A 534 49.30 4.70 -6.35
CA ALA A 534 50.08 3.92 -5.40
C ALA A 534 49.56 2.48 -5.26
N ILE A 535 48.24 2.30 -5.23
CA ILE A 535 47.59 1.00 -5.02
C ILE A 535 47.43 0.25 -6.34
N HIS A 536 46.99 0.94 -7.40
CA HIS A 536 46.64 0.27 -8.66
C HIS A 536 47.73 0.32 -9.72
N ASP A 537 48.86 0.99 -9.49
CA ASP A 537 49.94 1.23 -10.48
C ASP A 537 49.43 1.77 -11.82
N VAL A 538 48.30 2.49 -11.78
CA VAL A 538 47.70 3.16 -12.92
C VAL A 538 47.30 4.57 -12.54
N ALA A 539 47.79 5.55 -13.29
CA ALA A 539 47.42 6.94 -13.09
C ALA A 539 46.12 7.25 -13.86
N PRO A 540 45.08 7.77 -13.19
CA PRO A 540 43.92 8.31 -13.87
C PRO A 540 44.34 9.41 -14.86
N THR A 541 43.79 9.38 -16.07
CA THR A 541 44.00 10.43 -17.07
C THR A 541 42.94 11.53 -17.01
N ALA A 542 41.80 11.23 -16.39
CA ALA A 542 40.84 12.23 -15.96
C ALA A 542 40.17 11.78 -14.66
N ILE A 543 39.86 12.77 -13.81
CA ILE A 543 39.05 12.60 -12.62
C ILE A 543 37.94 13.63 -12.73
N VAL A 544 36.70 13.14 -12.77
CA VAL A 544 35.50 13.95 -12.91
C VAL A 544 34.72 13.84 -11.62
N PHE A 545 34.71 14.94 -10.87
CA PHE A 545 33.89 15.07 -9.68
C PHE A 545 32.48 15.46 -10.10
N LEU A 546 31.58 14.51 -9.95
CA LEU A 546 30.19 14.65 -10.31
C LEU A 546 29.41 15.28 -9.17
N ARG A 547 28.33 15.95 -9.56
CA ARG A 547 27.28 16.30 -8.63
C ARG A 547 26.82 15.00 -7.96
N PRO A 548 26.58 14.99 -6.64
CA PRO A 548 26.05 13.80 -5.99
C PRO A 548 24.83 13.27 -6.77
N ASN A 549 24.65 11.97 -6.76
CA ASN A 549 23.50 11.22 -7.27
C ASN A 549 23.13 11.37 -8.74
N THR A 550 24.15 11.63 -9.54
CA THR A 550 24.05 11.74 -11.01
C THR A 550 24.69 10.57 -11.73
N ILE A 551 25.36 9.68 -11.01
CA ILE A 551 25.98 8.48 -11.58
C ILE A 551 24.88 7.46 -11.96
N PRO A 552 24.87 6.98 -13.21
CA PRO A 552 23.92 5.95 -13.65
C PRO A 552 23.95 4.69 -12.77
N LYS A 553 22.78 4.30 -12.21
CA LYS A 553 22.59 3.09 -11.40
C LYS A 553 21.39 2.26 -11.88
N THR A 554 21.41 0.95 -11.65
CA THR A 554 20.26 0.04 -11.91
C THR A 554 19.14 0.23 -10.88
N SER A 555 17.98 -0.39 -11.11
CA SER A 555 16.87 -0.41 -10.12
C SER A 555 17.22 -1.10 -8.80
N SER A 556 18.32 -1.84 -8.74
CA SER A 556 18.86 -2.49 -7.55
C SER A 556 20.05 -1.74 -6.94
N GLY A 557 20.40 -0.54 -7.44
CA GLY A 557 21.48 0.29 -6.91
C GLY A 557 22.87 0.10 -7.55
N LYS A 558 23.04 -0.86 -8.47
CA LYS A 558 24.36 -1.16 -9.08
C LYS A 558 24.82 -0.09 -10.06
N ILE A 559 26.10 0.28 -10.05
CA ILE A 559 26.69 1.24 -11.01
C ILE A 559 26.57 0.71 -12.45
N GLN A 560 26.09 1.54 -13.37
CA GLN A 560 26.02 1.23 -14.80
C GLN A 560 27.22 1.83 -15.54
N ARG A 561 28.39 1.16 -15.47
CA ARG A 561 29.66 1.67 -15.99
C ARG A 561 29.64 1.99 -17.49
N HIS A 562 28.96 1.19 -18.31
CA HIS A 562 28.78 1.51 -19.73
C HIS A 562 27.99 2.80 -19.94
N ALA A 563 26.87 3.00 -19.23
CA ALA A 563 26.12 4.24 -19.30
C ALA A 563 26.94 5.45 -18.80
N CYS A 564 27.77 5.25 -17.77
CA CYS A 564 28.71 6.25 -17.30
C CYS A 564 29.73 6.64 -18.38
N ARG A 565 30.29 5.64 -19.09
CA ARG A 565 31.22 5.84 -20.21
C ARG A 565 30.56 6.56 -21.37
N ASP A 566 29.37 6.14 -21.77
CA ASP A 566 28.63 6.74 -22.88
C ASP A 566 28.31 8.21 -22.58
N GLN A 567 27.85 8.51 -21.36
CA GLN A 567 27.60 9.89 -20.92
C GLN A 567 28.89 10.72 -20.81
N TYR A 568 29.99 10.13 -20.36
CA TYR A 568 31.29 10.80 -20.34
C TYR A 568 31.74 11.20 -21.76
N LEU A 569 31.66 10.26 -22.71
CA LEU A 569 32.04 10.49 -24.11
C LEU A 569 31.11 11.51 -24.81
N ALA A 570 29.82 11.50 -24.46
CA ALA A 570 28.84 12.45 -24.97
C ALA A 570 28.92 13.85 -24.32
N GLY A 571 29.67 14.00 -23.21
CA GLY A 571 29.73 15.25 -22.45
C GLY A 571 28.44 15.57 -21.69
N GLU A 572 27.66 14.54 -21.34
CA GLU A 572 26.33 14.66 -20.70
C GLU A 572 26.37 14.55 -19.17
N LEU A 573 27.56 14.36 -18.59
CA LEU A 573 27.75 14.23 -17.14
C LEU A 573 27.54 15.55 -16.39
N ASN A 574 27.01 15.45 -15.18
CA ASN A 574 26.77 16.60 -14.29
C ASN A 574 28.02 16.97 -13.48
N VAL A 575 29.00 17.60 -14.13
CA VAL A 575 30.32 17.90 -13.56
C VAL A 575 30.30 19.08 -12.56
N VAL A 576 30.96 18.92 -11.42
CA VAL A 576 31.24 19.96 -10.40
C VAL A 576 32.68 20.44 -10.52
N ALA A 577 33.61 19.50 -10.66
CA ALA A 577 34.99 19.79 -10.97
C ALA A 577 35.54 18.67 -11.84
N GLU A 578 36.46 19.01 -12.73
CA GLU A 578 37.10 18.01 -13.57
C GLU A 578 38.57 18.34 -13.76
N TRP A 579 39.37 17.31 -13.78
CA TRP A 579 40.78 17.38 -14.08
C TRP A 579 41.09 16.38 -15.18
N SER A 580 41.99 16.77 -16.09
CA SER A 580 42.56 15.89 -17.10
C SER A 580 44.07 16.03 -17.15
N LEU A 581 44.75 14.95 -17.53
CA LEU A 581 46.21 14.88 -17.57
C LEU A 581 46.81 15.95 -18.48
N GLY A 582 47.60 16.85 -17.90
CA GLY A 582 48.21 18.00 -18.59
C GLY A 582 47.37 19.29 -18.57
N GLY A 583 46.19 19.26 -17.96
CA GLY A 583 45.35 20.44 -17.69
C GLY A 583 45.33 20.85 -16.22
N GLU A 584 44.84 22.06 -15.95
CA GLU A 584 44.53 22.54 -14.60
C GLU A 584 43.18 21.96 -14.13
N LEU A 585 42.99 21.85 -12.81
CA LEU A 585 41.70 21.45 -12.22
C LEU A 585 40.67 22.56 -12.51
N ASN A 586 39.63 22.22 -13.28
CA ASN A 586 38.55 23.14 -13.58
C ASN A 586 37.41 22.93 -12.58
N VAL A 587 37.32 23.83 -11.60
CA VAL A 587 36.18 23.86 -10.67
C VAL A 587 35.07 24.72 -11.28
N HIS A 588 33.93 24.10 -11.59
CA HIS A 588 32.78 24.77 -12.21
C HIS A 588 31.97 25.55 -11.16
N ARG A 589 32.55 26.64 -10.62
CA ARG A 589 31.81 27.61 -9.80
C ARG A 589 30.85 28.39 -10.69
N LYS A 590 29.56 28.47 -10.30
CA LYS A 590 28.52 29.21 -11.03
C LYS A 590 28.98 30.59 -11.52
N ARG A 591 29.26 30.71 -12.83
CA ARG A 591 29.40 31.98 -13.55
C ARG A 591 28.03 32.62 -13.74
N GLY A 592 27.65 33.49 -12.81
CA GLY A 592 26.47 34.37 -12.93
C GLY A 592 26.68 35.62 -13.81
N ALA A 593 27.90 35.89 -14.31
CA ALA A 593 28.24 37.19 -14.90
C ALA A 593 28.14 37.29 -16.44
N ASP A 594 28.34 36.20 -17.20
CA ASP A 594 28.43 36.26 -18.67
C ASP A 594 27.07 36.33 -19.38
N ARG A 595 25.95 36.19 -18.65
CA ARG A 595 24.59 36.19 -19.21
C ARG A 595 23.94 37.58 -19.26
N ILE A 596 24.49 38.57 -18.56
CA ILE A 596 23.98 39.95 -18.52
C ILE A 596 24.51 40.75 -19.72
N ALA A 597 25.79 40.58 -20.10
CA ALA A 597 26.40 41.30 -21.23
C ALA A 597 25.82 40.93 -22.61
N ARG A 598 25.26 39.71 -22.76
CA ARG A 598 24.55 39.30 -24.00
C ARG A 598 23.11 39.79 -24.08
N ARG A 599 22.48 40.12 -22.94
CA ARG A 599 21.09 40.62 -22.88
C ARG A 599 20.99 42.12 -23.11
N GLU A 600 21.98 42.90 -22.68
CA GLU A 600 21.99 44.35 -22.91
C GLU A 600 22.17 44.70 -24.40
N LYS A 601 22.89 43.87 -25.16
CA LYS A 601 23.10 44.06 -26.60
C LYS A 601 21.95 43.57 -27.51
N GLN A 602 21.02 42.79 -26.96
CA GLN A 602 19.81 42.34 -27.66
C GLN A 602 18.55 43.13 -27.25
N ALA A 603 18.63 43.93 -26.18
CA ALA A 603 17.53 44.76 -25.69
C ALA A 603 17.41 46.12 -26.42
N GLU A 604 18.42 46.55 -27.17
CA GLU A 604 18.37 47.80 -27.95
C GLU A 604 17.64 47.65 -29.31
N ASP A 605 17.54 46.44 -29.87
CA ASP A 605 16.99 46.22 -31.23
C ASP A 605 15.50 45.81 -31.29
N ALA A 606 14.80 45.64 -30.16
CA ALA A 606 13.42 45.13 -30.14
C ALA A 606 12.37 46.10 -29.56
N ALA A 607 12.64 47.41 -29.57
CA ALA A 607 11.65 48.42 -29.20
C ALA A 607 10.68 48.71 -30.36
N LYS A 608 9.53 48.02 -30.40
CA LYS A 608 8.22 48.59 -30.80
C LYS A 608 7.06 47.66 -30.41
N PRO A 609 5.91 48.21 -29.97
CA PRO A 609 4.95 47.49 -29.14
C PRO A 609 3.92 46.73 -29.98
N LYS A 610 3.58 45.50 -29.55
CA LYS A 610 2.30 44.87 -29.84
C LYS A 610 1.79 44.17 -28.60
N THR A 611 0.62 44.59 -28.14
CA THR A 611 -0.15 44.00 -27.04
C THR A 611 -0.84 42.72 -27.52
N PRO A 612 -0.75 41.60 -26.78
CA PRO A 612 -1.79 40.58 -26.76
C PRO A 612 -2.37 40.37 -25.34
N PRO A 613 -3.50 39.64 -25.22
CA PRO A 613 -4.46 39.78 -24.12
C PRO A 613 -4.10 38.98 -22.87
N ALA A 614 -4.72 39.40 -21.76
CA ALA A 614 -4.59 38.86 -20.42
C ALA A 614 -4.86 37.35 -20.31
N ALA A 615 -3.89 36.63 -19.74
CA ALA A 615 -4.06 35.30 -19.15
C ALA A 615 -4.19 35.45 -17.63
N LYS A 616 -5.12 34.67 -17.06
CA LYS A 616 -5.59 34.74 -15.67
C LYS A 616 -4.59 34.11 -14.69
N ASP A 617 -4.50 34.73 -13.52
CA ASP A 617 -3.70 34.34 -12.36
C ASP A 617 -4.07 32.95 -11.83
N ASP A 618 -3.09 32.05 -11.83
CA ASP A 618 -3.06 30.87 -10.96
C ASP A 618 -2.38 31.24 -9.63
N ALA A 619 -2.98 30.74 -8.55
CA ALA A 619 -2.66 30.97 -7.16
C ALA A 619 -1.15 30.75 -6.83
N LYS A 620 -0.47 31.79 -6.32
CA LYS A 620 0.93 31.76 -5.86
C LYS A 620 1.07 30.94 -4.57
N PRO A 621 1.82 29.82 -4.57
CA PRO A 621 1.94 29.06 -3.35
C PRO A 621 2.69 29.88 -2.31
N SER A 622 2.14 29.80 -1.11
CA SER A 622 2.82 29.88 0.14
C SER A 622 4.34 29.99 0.17
N GLY A 623 4.81 31.20 0.47
CA GLY A 623 6.24 31.46 0.71
C GLY A 623 6.87 30.46 1.68
N SER A 624 6.20 30.02 2.75
CA SER A 624 6.82 29.16 3.78
C SER A 624 6.85 27.66 3.48
N THR A 625 5.83 27.07 2.81
CA THR A 625 5.82 25.64 2.50
C THR A 625 6.75 25.39 1.33
N ILE A 626 6.71 26.27 0.31
CA ILE A 626 7.73 26.29 -0.72
C ILE A 626 9.09 26.47 -0.07
N GLU A 627 9.30 27.46 0.81
CA GLU A 627 10.63 27.67 1.40
C GLU A 627 11.10 26.51 2.27
N ARG A 628 10.22 25.86 3.06
CA ARG A 628 10.58 24.71 3.90
C ARG A 628 10.78 23.42 3.10
N ALA A 629 9.89 23.10 2.17
CA ALA A 629 10.05 21.96 1.28
C ALA A 629 11.23 22.17 0.32
N MET A 630 11.41 23.39 -0.23
CA MET A 630 12.61 23.74 -1.00
C MET A 630 13.83 23.84 -0.13
N ARG A 631 13.73 24.16 1.16
CA ARG A 631 14.85 24.09 2.12
C ARG A 631 15.26 22.64 2.29
N ILE A 632 14.35 21.69 2.49
CA ILE A 632 14.66 20.26 2.55
C ILE A 632 15.22 19.78 1.22
N VAL A 633 14.58 20.12 0.09
CA VAL A 633 15.12 19.82 -1.25
C VAL A 633 16.48 20.48 -1.45
N ARG A 634 16.78 21.65 -0.88
CA ARG A 634 18.11 22.31 -0.94
C ARG A 634 19.08 21.78 0.11
N GLU A 635 18.64 21.25 1.25
CA GLU A 635 19.46 20.60 2.26
C GLU A 635 19.90 19.22 1.76
N VAL A 636 19.03 18.57 0.98
CA VAL A 636 19.29 17.32 0.30
C VAL A 636 20.06 17.55 -1.01
N ALA A 637 19.54 18.33 -1.95
CA ALA A 637 20.21 18.58 -3.23
C ALA A 637 21.45 19.49 -3.09
N LYS A 638 21.55 20.30 -2.04
CA LYS A 638 22.65 21.25 -1.77
C LYS A 638 22.99 22.13 -2.96
N GLU A 639 24.24 22.17 -3.41
CA GLU A 639 24.64 23.04 -4.52
C GLU A 639 23.92 22.73 -5.83
N ARG A 640 23.37 21.51 -5.98
CA ARG A 640 22.61 21.08 -7.16
C ARG A 640 21.25 21.77 -7.28
N ALA A 641 20.68 22.19 -6.15
CA ALA A 641 19.49 23.05 -6.12
C ALA A 641 19.83 24.55 -6.17
N ALA A 642 21.10 24.93 -6.38
CA ALA A 642 21.43 26.33 -6.59
C ALA A 642 20.69 26.80 -7.84
N GLY A 643 19.77 27.75 -7.69
CA GLY A 643 18.91 28.23 -8.78
C GLY A 643 17.73 27.31 -9.13
N ALA A 644 17.46 26.26 -8.34
CA ALA A 644 16.26 25.46 -8.50
C ALA A 644 15.01 26.31 -8.23
N THR A 645 14.09 26.20 -9.17
CA THR A 645 12.77 26.83 -9.15
C THR A 645 11.73 25.74 -8.90
N LEU A 646 10.46 26.13 -8.71
CA LEU A 646 9.37 25.16 -8.58
C LEU A 646 9.24 24.25 -9.81
N GLU A 647 9.58 24.75 -11.00
CA GLU A 647 9.56 23.97 -12.25
C GLU A 647 10.78 23.06 -12.41
N THR A 648 11.75 23.12 -11.49
CA THR A 648 12.93 22.27 -11.61
C THR A 648 12.54 20.82 -11.34
N GLU A 649 12.77 19.97 -12.33
CA GLU A 649 12.57 18.53 -12.20
C GLU A 649 13.51 17.95 -11.13
N ILE A 650 12.95 17.11 -10.26
CA ILE A 650 13.67 16.35 -9.23
C ILE A 650 14.72 15.45 -9.90
N ALA A 651 14.42 14.90 -11.08
CA ALA A 651 15.36 14.13 -11.87
C ALA A 651 16.49 14.98 -12.47
N ALA A 652 16.19 16.21 -12.93
CA ALA A 652 17.19 17.12 -13.49
C ALA A 652 18.17 17.70 -12.46
N MET A 653 17.86 17.60 -11.16
CA MET A 653 18.80 17.90 -10.08
C MET A 653 19.80 16.79 -9.80
N GLY A 654 19.65 15.62 -10.44
CA GLY A 654 20.53 14.48 -10.24
C GLY A 654 20.43 13.95 -8.82
N LEU A 655 19.20 13.71 -8.35
CA LEU A 655 18.93 13.10 -7.05
C LEU A 655 18.61 11.61 -7.27
N ASP A 656 19.24 10.73 -6.49
CA ASP A 656 19.10 9.29 -6.62
C ASP A 656 17.85 8.83 -5.87
N SER A 657 17.61 7.52 -5.88
CA SER A 657 16.43 6.96 -5.22
C SER A 657 16.48 7.18 -3.70
N LEU A 658 17.67 7.25 -3.09
CA LEU A 658 17.82 7.41 -1.65
C LEU A 658 17.58 8.87 -1.24
N GLU A 659 18.17 9.83 -1.95
CA GLU A 659 18.00 11.25 -1.69
C GLU A 659 16.58 11.74 -1.93
N ARG A 660 15.89 11.15 -2.91
CA ARG A 660 14.45 11.41 -3.07
C ARG A 660 13.67 10.91 -1.86
N MET A 661 14.05 9.77 -1.29
CA MET A 661 13.44 9.27 -0.05
C MET A 661 13.86 10.07 1.17
N GLU A 662 15.05 10.68 1.18
CA GLU A 662 15.46 11.65 2.22
C GLU A 662 14.67 12.95 2.13
N ILE A 663 14.37 13.42 0.91
CA ILE A 663 13.43 14.53 0.74
C ILE A 663 12.10 14.12 1.35
N VAL A 664 11.55 12.97 0.96
CA VAL A 664 10.27 12.47 1.48
C VAL A 664 10.28 12.32 3.01
N ALA A 665 11.30 11.70 3.59
CA ALA A 665 11.43 11.49 5.02
C ALA A 665 11.68 12.79 5.80
N GLY A 666 12.52 13.68 5.26
CA GLY A 666 12.75 15.00 5.81
C GLY A 666 11.50 15.86 5.75
N LEU A 667 10.67 15.68 4.72
CA LEU A 667 9.36 16.30 4.63
C LEU A 667 8.39 15.69 5.64
N GLU A 668 8.31 14.37 5.79
CA GLU A 668 7.48 13.69 6.81
C GLU A 668 7.85 14.12 8.24
N ASP A 669 9.15 14.24 8.54
CA ASP A 669 9.63 14.70 9.85
C ASP A 669 9.38 16.19 10.07
N GLU A 670 9.57 17.03 9.04
CA GLU A 670 9.38 18.48 9.13
C GLU A 670 7.91 18.89 9.21
N PHE A 671 7.03 18.14 8.55
CA PHE A 671 5.63 18.50 8.38
C PHE A 671 4.64 17.60 9.13
N GLY A 672 5.07 16.44 9.65
CA GLY A 672 4.20 15.45 10.30
C GLY A 672 3.34 14.68 9.28
N GLY A 673 2.88 13.47 9.64
CA GLY A 673 2.09 12.61 8.74
C GLY A 673 2.96 11.68 7.88
N ARG A 674 2.34 11.01 6.89
CA ARG A 674 3.03 10.10 5.96
C ARG A 674 2.52 10.27 4.54
N PHE A 675 3.44 10.19 3.60
CA PHE A 675 3.08 10.07 2.20
C PHE A 675 2.64 8.64 1.89
N SER A 676 1.57 8.49 1.10
CA SER A 676 1.31 7.22 0.42
C SER A 676 2.40 6.96 -0.62
N GLU A 677 2.64 5.69 -0.96
CA GLU A 677 3.56 5.34 -2.05
C GLU A 677 3.21 6.11 -3.34
N GLU A 678 1.92 6.22 -3.65
CA GLU A 678 1.43 6.98 -4.80
C GLU A 678 1.85 8.47 -4.80
N ALA A 679 1.80 9.12 -3.64
CA ALA A 679 2.21 10.51 -3.49
C ALA A 679 3.71 10.68 -3.77
N ILE A 680 4.54 9.79 -3.23
CA ILE A 680 6.00 9.79 -3.40
C ILE A 680 6.36 9.60 -4.88
N LEU A 681 5.67 8.68 -5.55
CA LEU A 681 5.92 8.37 -6.96
C LEU A 681 5.45 9.47 -7.92
N GLY A 682 4.56 10.36 -7.46
CA GLY A 682 4.08 11.53 -8.19
C GLY A 682 5.00 12.76 -8.12
N MET A 683 6.02 12.76 -7.24
CA MET A 683 6.92 13.90 -7.01
C MET A 683 8.01 14.03 -8.07
N ASN A 684 7.66 14.59 -9.24
CA ASN A 684 8.58 14.70 -10.36
C ASN A 684 9.29 16.06 -10.45
N THR A 685 8.66 17.12 -9.96
CA THR A 685 9.22 18.48 -9.90
C THR A 685 9.26 18.98 -8.46
N CYS A 686 10.05 20.03 -8.20
CA CYS A 686 9.99 20.76 -6.93
C CYS A 686 8.56 21.21 -6.60
N ARG A 687 7.76 21.57 -7.61
CA ARG A 687 6.34 21.88 -7.49
C ARG A 687 5.51 20.68 -7.05
N ASP A 688 5.77 19.49 -7.61
CA ASP A 688 5.08 18.27 -7.19
C ASP A 688 5.47 17.85 -5.76
N VAL A 689 6.74 18.06 -5.36
CA VAL A 689 7.17 17.86 -3.97
C VAL A 689 6.39 18.79 -3.03
N VAL A 690 6.34 20.09 -3.35
CA VAL A 690 5.56 21.06 -2.55
C VAL A 690 4.07 20.69 -2.53
N ARG A 691 3.49 20.31 -3.68
CA ARG A 691 2.08 19.90 -3.78
C ARG A 691 1.80 18.66 -2.94
N ALA A 692 2.67 17.65 -3.02
CA ALA A 692 2.50 16.45 -2.23
C ALA A 692 2.56 16.76 -0.74
N VAL A 693 3.54 17.55 -0.27
CA VAL A 693 3.63 17.98 1.14
C VAL A 693 2.34 18.67 1.60
N GLU A 694 1.76 19.49 0.74
CA GLU A 694 0.50 20.18 0.98
C GLU A 694 -0.73 19.24 1.00
N GLU A 695 -0.74 18.20 0.16
CA GLU A 695 -1.84 17.24 0.02
C GLU A 695 -1.81 16.11 1.07
N HIS A 696 -0.63 15.73 1.57
CA HIS A 696 -0.46 14.49 2.34
C HIS A 696 0.17 14.65 3.72
N LEU A 697 0.96 15.69 3.98
CA LEU A 697 1.65 15.89 5.26
C LEU A 697 1.14 17.07 6.06
N LEU A 698 0.73 18.14 5.38
CA LEU A 698 0.26 19.36 6.03
C LEU A 698 -1.20 19.30 6.50
N THR A 699 -1.86 18.14 6.43
CA THR A 699 -3.12 17.89 7.15
C THR A 699 -2.85 17.63 8.64
N GLU A 700 -2.59 18.77 9.30
CA GLU A 700 -2.74 19.12 10.71
C GLU A 700 -1.70 18.65 11.76
N GLY A 701 -0.53 19.27 11.69
CA GLY A 701 0.29 19.70 12.84
C GLY A 701 1.15 20.92 12.46
N GLY A 702 0.66 22.14 12.72
CA GLY A 702 0.82 23.31 11.85
C GLY A 702 2.20 23.94 11.51
N PRO A 703 2.21 24.86 10.52
CA PRO A 703 3.32 25.13 9.60
C PRO A 703 3.97 26.51 9.78
N ALA A 704 5.20 26.73 9.27
CA ALA A 704 5.61 28.10 8.94
C ALA A 704 4.59 28.69 7.94
N ALA A 705 4.41 30.01 7.94
CA ALA A 705 3.25 30.71 7.38
C ALA A 705 3.02 30.49 5.87
N ARG A 706 2.12 29.56 5.55
CA ARG A 706 1.67 29.33 4.19
C ARG A 706 1.02 30.63 3.69
N GLU A 707 1.50 31.26 2.60
CA GLU A 707 0.71 32.27 1.83
C GLU A 707 -0.63 31.59 1.61
N VAL A 708 -1.59 32.11 2.36
CA VAL A 708 -2.93 31.60 2.43
C VAL A 708 -3.46 31.88 1.05
N LEU A 709 -3.57 30.86 0.21
CA LEU A 709 -4.13 31.02 -1.11
C LEU A 709 -5.61 31.29 -0.97
N PRO A 710 -6.24 31.99 -1.92
CA PRO A 710 -7.69 32.11 -1.88
C PRO A 710 -8.40 30.77 -1.66
N GLY A 711 -7.89 29.64 -2.17
CA GLY A 711 -8.43 28.31 -1.85
C GLY A 711 -8.27 27.82 -0.40
N ASP A 712 -7.33 28.36 0.36
CA ASP A 712 -7.01 27.98 1.75
C ASP A 712 -7.84 28.76 2.78
N TYR A 713 -8.30 29.97 2.46
CA TYR A 713 -9.12 30.81 3.37
C TYR A 713 -10.42 31.33 2.77
N GLN A 714 -10.56 31.28 1.45
CA GLN A 714 -11.83 31.52 0.76
C GLN A 714 -12.37 30.17 0.33
N PHE A 715 -13.27 29.64 1.15
CA PHE A 715 -13.89 28.33 0.93
C PHE A 715 -14.48 28.16 -0.48
N ASN A 716 -14.95 29.24 -1.12
CA ASN A 716 -15.46 29.21 -2.48
C ASN A 716 -14.40 28.92 -3.57
N GLN A 717 -13.13 28.92 -3.20
CA GLN A 717 -11.99 28.58 -4.05
C GLN A 717 -11.25 27.33 -3.54
N SER A 718 -11.74 26.68 -2.48
CA SER A 718 -11.08 25.47 -1.96
C SER A 718 -11.16 24.35 -2.99
N PRO A 719 -10.12 23.52 -3.15
CA PRO A 719 -10.12 22.41 -4.11
C PRO A 719 -11.32 21.48 -3.93
N GLU A 720 -11.72 21.22 -2.67
CA GLU A 720 -12.87 20.40 -2.32
C GLU A 720 -14.18 21.04 -2.79
N TYR A 721 -14.36 22.34 -2.55
CA TYR A 721 -15.53 23.06 -3.01
C TYR A 721 -15.56 23.19 -4.53
N LEU A 722 -14.43 23.45 -5.18
CA LEU A 722 -14.32 23.51 -6.64
C LEU A 722 -14.58 22.15 -7.29
N LYS A 723 -14.14 21.05 -6.69
CA LYS A 723 -14.46 19.68 -7.11
C LYS A 723 -15.95 19.39 -6.95
N LEU A 724 -16.57 19.80 -5.83
CA LEU A 724 -18.03 19.72 -5.68
C LEU A 724 -18.74 20.54 -6.78
N ARG A 725 -18.29 21.77 -7.04
CA ARG A 725 -18.88 22.64 -8.07
C ARG A 725 -18.68 22.11 -9.48
N SER A 726 -17.56 21.45 -9.79
CA SER A 726 -17.34 20.83 -11.09
C SER A 726 -18.24 19.60 -11.27
N SER A 727 -18.37 18.74 -10.26
CA SER A 727 -19.30 17.60 -10.27
C SER A 727 -20.75 18.05 -10.46
N LEU A 728 -21.18 19.10 -9.74
CA LEU A 728 -22.52 19.68 -9.89
C LEU A 728 -22.74 20.24 -11.30
N LYS A 729 -21.77 20.96 -11.86
CA LYS A 729 -21.84 21.48 -13.24
C LYS A 729 -21.86 20.36 -14.29
N LEU A 730 -21.13 19.27 -14.07
CA LEU A 730 -21.10 18.14 -14.99
C LEU A 730 -22.47 17.46 -15.04
N ALA A 731 -23.09 17.23 -13.88
CA ALA A 731 -24.46 16.72 -13.79
C ALA A 731 -25.46 17.64 -14.51
N GLU A 732 -25.39 18.96 -14.24
CA GLU A 732 -26.22 19.96 -14.93
C GLU A 732 -26.03 19.93 -16.46
N SER A 733 -24.78 19.79 -16.94
CA SER A 733 -24.47 19.75 -18.38
C SER A 733 -24.96 18.48 -19.08
N ALA A 734 -25.11 17.37 -18.34
CA ALA A 734 -25.73 16.13 -18.81
C ALA A 734 -27.26 16.18 -18.79
N GLY A 735 -27.86 17.33 -18.45
CA GLY A 735 -29.31 17.50 -18.30
C GLY A 735 -29.87 16.86 -17.02
N LEU A 736 -29.00 16.47 -16.08
CA LEU A 736 -29.39 15.82 -14.84
C LEU A 736 -29.50 16.86 -13.73
N ALA A 737 -30.71 17.07 -13.21
CA ALA A 737 -30.93 17.96 -12.08
C ALA A 737 -30.29 17.37 -10.80
N ASN A 738 -29.69 18.24 -9.98
CA ASN A 738 -29.19 17.86 -8.65
C ASN A 738 -30.36 17.33 -7.81
N PRO A 739 -30.36 16.05 -7.40
CA PRO A 739 -31.47 15.47 -6.68
C PRO A 739 -31.48 15.89 -5.19
N TYR A 740 -30.36 16.42 -4.68
CA TYR A 740 -30.18 16.85 -3.29
C TYR A 740 -30.69 18.27 -3.02
N PHE A 741 -31.03 18.55 -1.76
CA PHE A 741 -31.58 19.83 -1.29
C PHE A 741 -32.90 20.25 -1.95
N THR A 742 -33.68 19.27 -2.41
CA THR A 742 -35.05 19.50 -2.89
C THR A 742 -35.90 20.16 -1.79
N GLN A 743 -36.54 21.28 -2.12
CA GLN A 743 -37.34 22.04 -1.16
C GLN A 743 -38.76 21.48 -1.07
N HIS A 744 -39.18 21.14 0.15
CA HIS A 744 -40.50 20.64 0.47
C HIS A 744 -41.35 21.75 1.09
N GLU A 745 -42.53 22.03 0.53
CA GLU A 745 -43.40 23.17 0.88
C GLU A 745 -44.47 22.82 1.93
N GLY A 746 -44.14 22.01 2.94
CA GLY A 746 -45.07 21.65 4.01
C GLY A 746 -44.69 20.39 4.80
N ILE A 747 -45.67 19.83 5.51
CA ILE A 747 -45.52 18.56 6.23
C ILE A 747 -45.18 17.46 5.21
N THR A 748 -44.10 16.73 5.48
CA THR A 748 -43.59 15.70 4.58
C THR A 748 -43.94 14.30 5.12
N ASN A 749 -44.97 13.69 4.54
CA ASN A 749 -45.47 12.35 4.89
C ASN A 749 -45.38 11.43 3.66
N ASP A 750 -46.46 10.69 3.35
CA ASP A 750 -46.70 9.96 2.10
C ASP A 750 -46.83 10.89 0.89
N ARG A 751 -47.10 12.17 1.14
CA ARG A 751 -47.11 13.22 0.13
C ARG A 751 -46.21 14.37 0.54
N THR A 752 -45.78 15.10 -0.49
CA THR A 752 -45.07 16.36 -0.33
C THR A 752 -45.30 17.25 -1.54
N THR A 753 -45.15 18.56 -1.37
CA THR A 753 -45.28 19.56 -2.42
C THR A 753 -43.89 20.12 -2.72
N ILE A 754 -43.45 20.04 -3.98
CA ILE A 754 -42.14 20.50 -4.47
C ILE A 754 -42.36 21.36 -5.71
N GLY A 755 -41.98 22.64 -5.64
CA GLY A 755 -42.19 23.58 -6.75
C GLY A 755 -43.67 23.73 -7.10
N GLY A 756 -44.54 23.78 -6.08
CA GLY A 756 -46.00 23.89 -6.23
C GLY A 756 -46.73 22.66 -6.81
N LYS A 757 -46.03 21.54 -7.05
CA LYS A 757 -46.63 20.27 -7.51
C LYS A 757 -46.59 19.22 -6.40
N ASP A 758 -47.63 18.41 -6.31
CA ASP A 758 -47.71 17.31 -5.35
C ASP A 758 -47.06 16.03 -5.88
N TYR A 759 -46.34 15.35 -4.98
CA TYR A 759 -45.66 14.08 -5.24
C TYR A 759 -46.01 13.05 -4.18
N ILE A 760 -46.08 11.77 -4.57
CA ILE A 760 -45.99 10.64 -3.64
C ILE A 760 -44.56 10.59 -3.14
N ASN A 761 -44.36 10.55 -1.82
CA ASN A 761 -43.07 10.81 -1.22
C ASN A 761 -42.51 9.62 -0.46
N TRP A 762 -41.37 9.12 -0.92
CA TRP A 762 -40.66 7.97 -0.36
C TRP A 762 -39.38 8.36 0.37
N CYS A 763 -39.16 9.66 0.59
CA CYS A 763 -37.97 10.21 1.24
C CYS A 763 -38.23 10.66 2.68
N SER A 764 -39.41 10.36 3.23
CA SER A 764 -39.75 10.72 4.61
C SER A 764 -39.35 9.62 5.58
N TYR A 765 -38.63 10.01 6.63
CA TYR A 765 -38.37 9.15 7.79
C TYR A 765 -39.50 9.19 8.82
N ASN A 766 -40.60 9.90 8.53
CA ASN A 766 -41.76 10.02 9.40
C ASN A 766 -42.64 8.76 9.36
N TYR A 767 -42.07 7.63 9.78
CA TYR A 767 -42.65 6.30 9.62
C TYR A 767 -44.09 6.18 10.12
N LEU A 768 -44.45 6.90 11.19
CA LEU A 768 -45.79 6.83 11.80
C LEU A 768 -46.64 8.10 11.60
N GLY A 769 -46.20 9.05 10.77
CA GLY A 769 -46.97 10.26 10.47
C GLY A 769 -47.00 11.31 11.59
N MET A 770 -46.02 11.30 12.50
CA MET A 770 -46.05 12.10 13.74
C MET A 770 -45.79 13.59 13.55
N SER A 771 -44.89 13.98 12.65
CA SER A 771 -44.52 15.40 12.46
C SER A 771 -45.68 16.31 12.03
N GLY A 772 -46.74 15.74 11.45
CA GLY A 772 -47.96 16.44 11.06
C GLY A 772 -49.16 16.24 11.97
N GLU A 773 -49.02 15.50 13.07
CA GLU A 773 -50.14 15.12 13.91
C GLU A 773 -50.61 16.30 14.78
N PRO A 774 -51.92 16.61 14.81
CA PRO A 774 -52.46 17.73 15.61
C PRO A 774 -52.10 17.66 17.10
N ALA A 775 -52.10 16.47 17.70
CA ALA A 775 -51.75 16.29 19.11
C ALA A 775 -50.28 16.65 19.40
N VAL A 776 -49.36 16.24 18.50
CA VAL A 776 -47.93 16.55 18.61
C VAL A 776 -47.68 18.05 18.44
N GLN A 777 -48.37 18.68 17.48
CA GLN A 777 -48.31 20.13 17.25
C GLN A 777 -48.82 20.92 18.46
N GLN A 778 -49.96 20.52 19.04
CA GLN A 778 -50.52 21.16 20.23
C GLN A 778 -49.59 21.04 21.45
N ALA A 779 -49.00 19.86 21.68
CA ALA A 779 -48.03 19.66 22.75
C ALA A 779 -46.79 20.55 22.57
N THR A 780 -46.31 20.67 21.32
CA THR A 780 -45.18 21.53 20.98
C THR A 780 -45.48 23.00 21.24
N GLN A 781 -46.64 23.50 20.79
CA GLN A 781 -47.07 24.88 21.03
C GLN A 781 -47.22 25.16 22.53
N GLY A 782 -47.85 24.27 23.28
CA GLY A 782 -48.00 24.42 24.73
C GLY A 782 -46.65 24.45 25.47
N ALA A 783 -45.66 23.69 25.00
CA ALA A 783 -44.32 23.73 25.56
C ALA A 783 -43.60 25.05 25.25
N VAL A 784 -43.77 25.60 24.05
CA VAL A 784 -43.25 26.92 23.68
C VAL A 784 -43.89 28.02 24.54
N ASP A 785 -45.22 27.99 24.68
CA ASP A 785 -45.96 28.99 25.48
C ASP A 785 -45.53 28.97 26.96
N ARG A 786 -45.23 27.78 27.50
CA ARG A 786 -44.88 27.60 28.91
C ARG A 786 -43.40 27.80 29.21
N TYR A 787 -42.51 27.28 28.36
CA TYR A 787 -41.07 27.17 28.64
C TYR A 787 -40.20 28.02 27.72
N GLY A 788 -40.80 28.67 26.72
CA GLY A 788 -40.10 29.39 25.67
C GLY A 788 -39.42 28.46 24.65
N THR A 789 -38.72 29.08 23.69
CA THR A 789 -38.02 28.39 22.59
C THR A 789 -36.55 28.10 22.89
N SER A 790 -35.95 28.76 23.88
CA SER A 790 -34.52 28.65 24.17
C SER A 790 -34.19 27.50 25.13
N VAL A 791 -33.05 26.86 24.87
CA VAL A 791 -32.41 25.85 25.72
C VAL A 791 -31.40 26.44 26.69
N SER A 792 -31.05 27.72 26.53
CA SER A 792 -29.99 28.41 27.25
C SER A 792 -28.61 27.76 27.09
N ALA A 793 -28.24 26.80 27.94
CA ALA A 793 -26.92 26.16 27.97
C ALA A 793 -27.05 24.63 28.13
N SER A 794 -25.98 23.96 28.60
CA SER A 794 -26.06 22.54 28.92
C SER A 794 -26.93 22.30 30.14
N ARG A 795 -27.62 21.15 30.19
CA ARG A 795 -28.52 20.81 31.30
C ARG A 795 -27.81 20.64 32.63
N LEU A 796 -26.51 20.30 32.62
CA LEU A 796 -25.70 20.21 33.82
C LEU A 796 -25.51 21.60 34.48
N VAL A 797 -25.36 22.65 33.67
CA VAL A 797 -25.05 24.00 34.16
C VAL A 797 -26.29 24.85 34.36
N SER A 798 -27.21 24.87 33.37
CA SER A 798 -28.43 25.71 33.44
C SER A 798 -29.63 25.02 34.09
N GLY A 799 -29.49 23.76 34.49
CA GLY A 799 -30.58 22.92 34.97
C GLY A 799 -31.45 22.36 33.83
N GLU A 800 -32.34 21.44 34.20
CA GLU A 800 -33.27 20.79 33.26
C GLU A 800 -34.74 21.16 33.54
N LYS A 801 -35.60 20.99 32.54
CA LYS A 801 -37.04 21.20 32.65
C LYS A 801 -37.73 19.87 32.98
N PRO A 802 -38.88 19.87 33.68
CA PRO A 802 -39.61 18.64 34.01
C PRO A 802 -39.85 17.73 32.80
N LEU A 803 -40.18 18.35 31.66
CA LEU A 803 -40.41 17.68 30.38
C LEU A 803 -39.23 16.81 29.91
N HIS A 804 -37.98 17.19 30.19
CA HIS A 804 -36.82 16.38 29.81
C HIS A 804 -36.78 15.06 30.58
N ARG A 805 -37.06 15.10 31.90
CA ARG A 805 -37.12 13.88 32.73
C ARG A 805 -38.36 13.06 32.43
N GLU A 806 -39.49 13.68 32.11
CA GLU A 806 -40.69 12.97 31.65
C GLU A 806 -40.41 12.20 30.36
N LEU A 807 -39.74 12.83 29.38
CA LEU A 807 -39.31 12.17 28.15
C LEU A 807 -38.33 11.01 28.41
N GLU A 808 -37.27 11.24 29.19
CA GLU A 808 -36.29 10.19 29.52
C GLU A 808 -36.96 8.99 30.21
N ARG A 809 -37.85 9.22 31.17
CA ARG A 809 -38.62 8.15 31.82
C ARG A 809 -39.57 7.45 30.86
N SER A 810 -40.22 8.18 29.96
CA SER A 810 -41.14 7.59 28.99
C SER A 810 -40.38 6.73 27.97
N ILE A 811 -39.20 7.15 27.51
CA ILE A 811 -38.31 6.35 26.65
C ILE A 811 -37.88 5.07 27.37
N ALA A 812 -37.35 5.20 28.60
CA ALA A 812 -36.91 4.04 29.39
C ALA A 812 -38.07 3.05 29.64
N GLY A 813 -39.24 3.56 30.03
CA GLY A 813 -40.43 2.76 30.25
C GLY A 813 -41.00 2.11 28.98
N PHE A 814 -40.89 2.78 27.83
CA PHE A 814 -41.33 2.23 26.55
C PHE A 814 -40.42 1.09 26.06
N LEU A 815 -39.10 1.26 26.16
CA LEU A 815 -38.13 0.22 25.81
C LEU A 815 -38.06 -0.91 26.84
N GLY A 816 -38.42 -0.65 28.10
CA GLY A 816 -38.37 -1.62 29.20
C GLY A 816 -37.00 -1.68 29.89
N VAL A 817 -36.30 -0.55 29.97
CA VAL A 817 -35.00 -0.41 30.66
C VAL A 817 -35.10 0.55 31.84
N GLU A 818 -34.02 0.72 32.61
CA GLU A 818 -34.07 1.39 33.91
C GLU A 818 -34.12 2.92 33.83
N ASP A 819 -33.28 3.56 33.00
CA ASP A 819 -33.28 5.00 32.80
C ASP A 819 -32.85 5.32 31.36
N ALA A 820 -32.96 6.59 30.98
CA ALA A 820 -32.46 7.10 29.72
C ALA A 820 -31.89 8.50 29.86
N VAL A 821 -31.04 8.87 28.91
CA VAL A 821 -30.53 10.23 28.73
C VAL A 821 -30.73 10.65 27.28
N VAL A 822 -31.34 11.81 27.08
CA VAL A 822 -31.53 12.37 25.73
C VAL A 822 -30.37 13.29 25.33
N PHE A 823 -30.14 13.45 24.03
CA PHE A 823 -29.12 14.29 23.42
C PHE A 823 -29.74 15.12 22.29
N VAL A 824 -29.06 16.18 21.87
CA VAL A 824 -29.59 17.14 20.88
C VAL A 824 -29.57 16.61 19.44
N GLY A 825 -28.68 15.67 19.11
CA GLY A 825 -28.60 15.07 17.78
C GLY A 825 -28.39 13.56 17.85
N GLY A 826 -29.08 12.82 16.98
CA GLY A 826 -28.95 11.37 16.90
C GLY A 826 -27.55 10.92 16.47
N HIS A 827 -27.00 11.50 15.40
CA HIS A 827 -25.65 11.19 14.91
C HIS A 827 -24.59 11.41 16.01
N ALA A 828 -24.60 12.60 16.61
CA ALA A 828 -23.68 12.99 17.68
C ALA A 828 -23.82 12.15 18.97
N THR A 829 -24.94 11.42 19.14
CA THR A 829 -25.12 10.53 20.28
C THR A 829 -24.16 9.34 20.18
N ASN A 830 -24.05 8.68 19.02
CA ASN A 830 -23.08 7.60 18.82
C ASN A 830 -21.64 8.11 18.98
N GLU A 831 -21.31 9.24 18.35
CA GLU A 831 -19.99 9.87 18.45
C GLU A 831 -19.61 10.16 19.91
N SER A 832 -20.50 10.82 20.65
CA SER A 832 -20.23 11.23 22.02
C SER A 832 -20.24 10.07 23.01
N VAL A 833 -21.01 9.00 22.77
CA VAL A 833 -21.17 7.91 23.74
C VAL A 833 -20.08 6.86 23.53
N ILE A 834 -19.88 6.42 22.29
CA ILE A 834 -18.81 5.46 21.96
C ILE A 834 -17.44 6.11 22.22
N GLY A 835 -17.25 7.34 21.74
CA GLY A 835 -16.02 8.11 21.91
C GLY A 835 -15.66 8.42 23.36
N HIS A 836 -16.62 8.30 24.28
CA HIS A 836 -16.44 8.63 25.70
C HIS A 836 -16.37 7.39 26.60
N LEU A 837 -17.14 6.35 26.32
CA LEU A 837 -17.16 5.13 27.14
C LEU A 837 -15.95 4.22 26.90
N TYR A 838 -15.36 4.27 25.70
CA TYR A 838 -14.27 3.38 25.29
C TYR A 838 -13.01 4.16 24.96
N GLY A 839 -11.85 3.53 25.10
CA GLY A 839 -10.56 4.18 24.93
C GLY A 839 -9.46 3.26 24.39
N PRO A 840 -8.23 3.76 24.28
CA PRO A 840 -7.05 2.93 24.03
C PRO A 840 -6.98 1.74 24.99
N GLY A 841 -6.78 0.52 24.45
CA GLY A 841 -6.78 -0.73 25.22
C GLY A 841 -8.14 -1.46 25.29
N ASP A 842 -9.20 -0.88 24.74
CA ASP A 842 -10.48 -1.55 24.51
C ASP A 842 -10.63 -2.00 23.04
N LEU A 843 -11.59 -2.90 22.78
CA LEU A 843 -11.95 -3.38 21.45
C LEU A 843 -13.41 -3.07 21.12
N ILE A 844 -13.66 -2.55 19.92
CA ILE A 844 -15.01 -2.39 19.39
C ILE A 844 -15.16 -3.29 18.16
N LEU A 845 -16.06 -4.25 18.27
CA LEU A 845 -16.54 -5.09 17.19
C LEU A 845 -17.83 -4.49 16.65
N HIS A 846 -17.87 -4.14 15.37
CA HIS A 846 -19.07 -3.59 14.76
C HIS A 846 -19.40 -4.27 13.44
N ASP A 847 -20.67 -4.24 13.06
CA ASP A 847 -21.12 -4.77 11.78
C ASP A 847 -20.49 -4.00 10.61
N ALA A 848 -20.09 -4.70 9.54
CA ALA A 848 -19.47 -4.09 8.35
C ALA A 848 -20.32 -2.98 7.70
N LEU A 849 -21.65 -3.04 7.81
CA LEU A 849 -22.57 -2.04 7.25
C LEU A 849 -23.09 -1.02 8.29
N SER A 850 -22.45 -0.94 9.46
CA SER A 850 -22.79 0.04 10.49
C SER A 850 -22.76 1.48 9.95
N HIS A 851 -23.73 2.31 10.38
CA HIS A 851 -23.81 3.72 10.00
C HIS A 851 -22.55 4.47 10.37
N ASN A 852 -22.26 5.50 9.57
CA ASN A 852 -21.08 6.33 9.77
C ASN A 852 -20.99 6.91 11.19
N SER A 853 -22.10 7.19 11.88
CA SER A 853 -22.08 7.70 13.26
C SER A 853 -21.42 6.72 14.25
N ILE A 854 -21.64 5.42 14.09
CA ILE A 854 -20.99 4.36 14.88
C ILE A 854 -19.50 4.35 14.55
N VAL A 855 -19.15 4.38 13.26
CA VAL A 855 -17.76 4.35 12.78
C VAL A 855 -16.98 5.57 13.28
N GLN A 856 -17.56 6.77 13.22
CA GLN A 856 -16.95 8.00 13.76
C GLN A 856 -16.79 7.90 15.27
N GLY A 857 -17.80 7.41 16.00
CA GLY A 857 -17.68 7.16 17.44
C GLY A 857 -16.54 6.19 17.78
N CYS A 858 -16.36 5.12 17.00
CA CYS A 858 -15.24 4.19 17.15
C CYS A 858 -13.89 4.86 16.87
N LYS A 859 -13.80 5.76 15.88
CA LYS A 859 -12.57 6.50 15.57
C LYS A 859 -12.22 7.48 16.68
N LEU A 860 -13.22 8.22 17.18
CA LEU A 860 -13.06 9.21 18.23
C LEU A 860 -12.70 8.59 19.59
N SER A 861 -13.04 7.32 19.83
CA SER A 861 -12.68 6.63 21.08
C SER A 861 -11.19 6.29 21.17
N GLY A 862 -10.50 6.12 20.05
CA GLY A 862 -9.12 5.59 20.04
C GLY A 862 -9.02 4.12 20.46
N ALA A 863 -10.14 3.41 20.60
CA ALA A 863 -10.17 1.97 20.85
C ALA A 863 -9.76 1.19 19.59
N THR A 864 -9.26 -0.04 19.75
CA THR A 864 -9.03 -0.91 18.60
C THR A 864 -10.37 -1.27 17.97
N ARG A 865 -10.51 -1.08 16.67
CA ARG A 865 -11.77 -1.31 15.94
C ARG A 865 -11.62 -2.46 14.97
N ARG A 866 -12.54 -3.42 14.99
CA ARG A 866 -12.64 -4.49 13.98
C ARG A 866 -14.06 -4.62 13.48
N ALA A 867 -14.23 -4.73 12.16
CA ALA A 867 -15.51 -5.04 11.56
C ALA A 867 -15.69 -6.56 11.46
N PHE A 868 -16.91 -7.06 11.68
CA PHE A 868 -17.31 -8.42 11.30
C PHE A 868 -18.26 -8.38 10.09
N ALA A 869 -18.38 -9.50 9.38
CA ALA A 869 -19.25 -9.61 8.21
C ALA A 869 -20.71 -9.25 8.56
N HIS A 870 -21.41 -8.63 7.61
CA HIS A 870 -22.74 -8.08 7.85
C HIS A 870 -23.73 -9.14 8.33
N ASN A 871 -24.41 -8.87 9.44
CA ASN A 871 -25.39 -9.74 10.08
C ASN A 871 -24.89 -11.18 10.31
N ASP A 872 -23.59 -11.34 10.60
CA ASP A 872 -22.94 -12.62 10.84
C ASP A 872 -22.48 -12.77 12.31
N PRO A 873 -23.33 -13.33 13.18
CA PRO A 873 -22.95 -13.67 14.55
C PRO A 873 -21.77 -14.63 14.63
N ALA A 874 -21.60 -15.55 13.67
CA ALA A 874 -20.50 -16.51 13.71
C ALA A 874 -19.15 -15.81 13.47
N ALA A 875 -19.09 -14.88 12.51
CA ALA A 875 -17.90 -14.04 12.32
C ALA A 875 -17.59 -13.19 13.56
N CYS A 876 -18.62 -12.63 14.20
CA CYS A 876 -18.45 -11.90 15.45
C CYS A 876 -17.91 -12.82 16.57
N GLU A 877 -18.45 -14.04 16.70
CA GLU A 877 -18.02 -15.05 17.66
C GLU A 877 -16.56 -15.45 17.47
N GLU A 878 -16.11 -15.63 16.23
CA GLU A 878 -14.70 -15.96 15.93
C GLU A 878 -13.75 -14.82 16.34
N LEU A 879 -14.14 -13.56 16.13
CA LEU A 879 -13.38 -12.42 16.63
C LEU A 879 -13.37 -12.37 18.16
N LEU A 880 -14.49 -12.67 18.81
CA LEU A 880 -14.57 -12.73 20.27
C LEU A 880 -13.71 -13.87 20.84
N LYS A 881 -13.76 -15.07 20.26
CA LYS A 881 -12.91 -16.21 20.67
C LYS A 881 -11.43 -15.85 20.57
N ARG A 882 -11.05 -15.14 19.52
CA ARG A 882 -9.65 -14.77 19.25
C ARG A 882 -9.16 -13.65 20.17
N TYR A 883 -9.94 -12.58 20.30
CA TYR A 883 -9.43 -11.32 20.84
C TYR A 883 -9.98 -10.97 22.22
N ARG A 884 -11.04 -11.61 22.71
CA ARG A 884 -11.70 -11.19 23.97
C ARG A 884 -10.73 -11.12 25.15
N GLY A 885 -9.75 -12.02 25.23
CA GLY A 885 -8.77 -12.07 26.31
C GLY A 885 -7.69 -10.98 26.27
N GLU A 886 -7.54 -10.28 25.15
CA GLU A 886 -6.47 -9.29 24.92
C GLU A 886 -6.88 -7.86 25.34
N TYR A 887 -8.18 -7.59 25.44
CA TYR A 887 -8.71 -6.24 25.64
C TYR A 887 -9.45 -6.11 26.98
N ARG A 888 -9.33 -4.92 27.58
CA ARG A 888 -9.95 -4.59 28.86
C ARG A 888 -11.48 -4.66 28.76
N GLN A 889 -12.06 -3.89 27.84
CA GLN A 889 -13.47 -3.96 27.49
C GLN A 889 -13.64 -4.33 26.01
N VAL A 890 -14.74 -5.03 25.72
CA VAL A 890 -15.15 -5.31 24.35
C VAL A 890 -16.59 -4.84 24.18
N LEU A 891 -16.83 -4.01 23.17
CA LEU A 891 -18.17 -3.61 22.74
C LEU A 891 -18.53 -4.29 21.42
N ILE A 892 -19.70 -4.90 21.35
CA ILE A 892 -20.34 -5.32 20.11
C ILE A 892 -21.37 -4.25 19.74
N VAL A 893 -21.31 -3.72 18.51
CA VAL A 893 -22.27 -2.72 18.01
C VAL A 893 -22.97 -3.25 16.76
N VAL A 894 -24.30 -3.25 16.79
CA VAL A 894 -25.17 -3.63 15.67
C VAL A 894 -26.32 -2.63 15.51
N GLU A 895 -26.90 -2.54 14.32
CA GLU A 895 -28.12 -1.77 14.11
C GLU A 895 -29.36 -2.67 14.26
N GLY A 896 -30.42 -2.11 14.85
CA GLY A 896 -31.70 -2.80 14.92
C GLY A 896 -32.27 -3.06 13.52
N VAL A 897 -32.37 -2.02 12.71
CA VAL A 897 -32.74 -2.08 11.29
C VAL A 897 -31.71 -1.31 10.47
N TYR A 898 -31.09 -1.97 9.50
CA TYR A 898 -30.05 -1.37 8.67
C TYR A 898 -30.66 -0.50 7.58
N SER A 899 -30.25 0.77 7.55
CA SER A 899 -30.90 1.76 6.68
C SER A 899 -30.62 1.54 5.19
N MET A 900 -29.52 0.88 4.83
CA MET A 900 -29.07 0.69 3.44
C MET A 900 -29.79 -0.47 2.75
N ASP A 901 -29.96 -1.57 3.47
CA ASP A 901 -30.38 -2.87 2.92
C ASP A 901 -31.79 -3.28 3.39
N GLY A 902 -32.31 -2.61 4.44
CA GLY A 902 -33.67 -2.81 4.91
C GLY A 902 -33.89 -4.15 5.59
N ASP A 903 -32.83 -4.80 6.02
CA ASP A 903 -32.82 -5.96 6.90
C ASP A 903 -32.57 -5.53 8.36
N PHE A 904 -32.49 -6.51 9.26
CA PHE A 904 -32.42 -6.27 10.71
C PHE A 904 -31.52 -7.29 11.41
N THR A 905 -30.94 -6.89 12.54
CA THR A 905 -29.99 -7.74 13.26
C THR A 905 -30.67 -8.96 13.92
N PRO A 906 -30.06 -10.16 13.87
CA PRO A 906 -30.51 -11.33 14.66
C PRO A 906 -30.16 -11.15 16.15
N LEU A 907 -30.86 -10.23 16.81
CA LEU A 907 -30.57 -9.78 18.19
C LEU A 907 -30.38 -10.92 19.22
N PRO A 908 -31.19 -12.01 19.22
CA PRO A 908 -30.99 -13.10 20.19
C PRO A 908 -29.59 -13.72 20.15
N GLU A 909 -28.99 -13.85 18.96
CA GLU A 909 -27.64 -14.39 18.81
C GLU A 909 -26.59 -13.43 19.36
N PHE A 910 -26.70 -12.13 19.11
CA PHE A 910 -25.76 -11.17 19.69
C PHE A 910 -25.88 -11.05 21.22
N ILE A 911 -27.08 -11.21 21.78
CA ILE A 911 -27.27 -11.34 23.23
C ILE A 911 -26.58 -12.61 23.77
N ARG A 912 -26.67 -13.74 23.05
CA ARG A 912 -25.95 -14.98 23.39
C ARG A 912 -24.44 -14.73 23.41
N LEU A 913 -23.89 -14.14 22.34
CA LEU A 913 -22.46 -13.85 22.23
C LEU A 913 -21.96 -12.91 23.33
N LYS A 914 -22.71 -11.84 23.61
CA LYS A 914 -22.44 -10.92 24.72
C LYS A 914 -22.25 -11.70 26.03
N LYS A 915 -23.17 -12.61 26.34
CA LYS A 915 -23.15 -13.41 27.59
C LYS A 915 -22.00 -14.40 27.61
N GLU A 916 -21.85 -15.18 26.56
CA GLU A 916 -20.81 -16.22 26.45
C GLU A 916 -19.40 -15.63 26.54
N HIS A 917 -19.19 -14.49 25.87
CA HIS A 917 -17.88 -13.85 25.79
C HIS A 917 -17.69 -12.68 26.76
N LYS A 918 -18.66 -12.40 27.64
CA LYS A 918 -18.58 -11.32 28.64
C LYS A 918 -18.22 -9.97 28.00
N ALA A 919 -18.94 -9.60 26.95
CA ALA A 919 -18.79 -8.33 26.24
C ALA A 919 -19.95 -7.38 26.58
N TYR A 920 -19.84 -6.12 26.14
CA TYR A 920 -20.96 -5.18 26.09
C TYR A 920 -21.66 -5.28 24.73
N LEU A 921 -22.95 -5.00 24.68
CA LEU A 921 -23.75 -4.94 23.46
C LEU A 921 -24.48 -3.60 23.38
N MET A 922 -24.29 -2.93 22.26
CA MET A 922 -25.03 -1.74 21.86
C MET A 922 -25.86 -2.03 20.62
N VAL A 923 -27.14 -1.65 20.69
CA VAL A 923 -28.08 -1.74 19.56
C VAL A 923 -28.54 -0.34 19.18
N ASP A 924 -28.31 0.03 17.92
CA ASP A 924 -28.80 1.28 17.36
C ASP A 924 -30.24 1.10 16.83
N GLU A 925 -31.21 1.58 17.60
CA GLU A 925 -32.65 1.56 17.35
C GLU A 925 -33.15 2.67 16.42
N ALA A 926 -32.25 3.42 15.77
CA ALA A 926 -32.64 4.62 15.03
C ALA A 926 -33.66 4.37 13.91
N HIS A 927 -33.78 3.15 13.38
CA HIS A 927 -34.78 2.77 12.37
C HIS A 927 -35.82 1.76 12.86
N SER A 928 -35.60 1.13 14.01
CA SER A 928 -36.46 0.07 14.55
C SER A 928 -37.46 0.56 15.60
N LEU A 929 -37.15 1.62 16.36
CA LEU A 929 -38.13 2.21 17.28
C LEU A 929 -39.31 2.80 16.50
N GLY A 930 -40.52 2.41 16.90
CA GLY A 930 -41.79 2.75 16.24
C GLY A 930 -42.12 1.91 15.02
N THR A 931 -41.23 1.01 14.57
CA THR A 931 -41.41 0.26 13.31
C THR A 931 -41.40 -1.24 13.54
N MET A 932 -40.56 -1.71 14.46
CA MET A 932 -40.41 -3.12 14.81
C MET A 932 -41.19 -3.47 16.08
N GLY A 933 -41.56 -4.75 16.22
CA GLY A 933 -42.44 -5.22 17.30
C GLY A 933 -43.93 -4.94 17.06
N LYS A 934 -44.82 -5.51 17.88
CA LYS A 934 -46.28 -5.38 17.70
C LYS A 934 -46.78 -3.96 18.00
N THR A 935 -46.16 -3.27 18.94
CA THR A 935 -46.54 -1.94 19.41
C THR A 935 -45.50 -0.87 19.08
N GLY A 936 -44.46 -1.23 18.33
CA GLY A 936 -43.41 -0.31 17.91
C GLY A 936 -42.30 -0.14 18.94
N ARG A 937 -42.13 -1.07 19.89
CA ARG A 937 -41.08 -0.97 20.92
C ARG A 937 -39.66 -1.28 20.41
N GLY A 938 -39.51 -1.67 19.14
CA GLY A 938 -38.21 -1.97 18.55
C GLY A 938 -37.88 -3.44 18.54
N MET A 939 -36.57 -3.75 18.52
CA MET A 939 -36.07 -5.11 18.31
C MET A 939 -36.30 -6.03 19.51
N SER A 940 -36.30 -5.46 20.73
CA SER A 940 -36.61 -6.24 21.95
C SER A 940 -38.00 -6.87 21.88
N GLU A 941 -39.02 -6.10 21.49
CA GLU A 941 -40.38 -6.59 21.30
C GLU A 941 -40.51 -7.48 20.05
N HIS A 942 -39.78 -7.18 18.97
CA HIS A 942 -39.80 -8.00 17.76
C HIS A 942 -39.38 -9.45 18.04
N PHE A 943 -38.32 -9.65 18.81
CA PHE A 943 -37.82 -10.98 19.18
C PHE A 943 -38.36 -11.52 20.50
N GLY A 944 -39.12 -10.72 21.27
CA GLY A 944 -39.61 -11.10 22.58
C GLY A 944 -38.50 -11.31 23.63
N VAL A 945 -37.40 -10.56 23.51
CA VAL A 945 -36.26 -10.60 24.44
C VAL A 945 -36.38 -9.53 25.51
N ASP A 946 -35.81 -9.78 26.69
CA ASP A 946 -35.73 -8.78 27.76
C ASP A 946 -34.77 -7.65 27.35
N ALA A 947 -35.26 -6.41 27.28
CA ALA A 947 -34.47 -5.27 26.87
C ALA A 947 -33.27 -4.99 27.78
N ARG A 948 -33.30 -5.47 29.03
CA ARG A 948 -32.19 -5.33 29.99
C ARG A 948 -30.98 -6.20 29.66
N GLU A 949 -31.11 -7.11 28.71
CA GLU A 949 -30.01 -7.97 28.24
C GLU A 949 -29.05 -7.23 27.27
N VAL A 950 -29.44 -6.07 26.77
CA VAL A 950 -28.61 -5.15 25.97
C VAL A 950 -28.15 -4.00 26.87
N ASP A 951 -26.87 -3.64 26.81
CA ASP A 951 -26.30 -2.64 27.73
C ASP A 951 -26.64 -1.21 27.32
N LEU A 952 -26.69 -0.96 26.00
CA LEU A 952 -26.87 0.35 25.42
C LEU A 952 -27.89 0.30 24.28
N TRP A 953 -29.07 0.87 24.50
CA TRP A 953 -30.01 1.17 23.43
C TRP A 953 -29.81 2.60 22.97
N MET A 954 -29.20 2.76 21.81
CA MET A 954 -29.13 4.07 21.18
C MET A 954 -30.34 4.25 20.26
N GLY A 955 -30.90 5.45 20.17
CA GLY A 955 -31.85 5.73 19.10
C GLY A 955 -31.95 7.20 18.77
N THR A 956 -32.81 7.52 17.80
CA THR A 956 -33.09 8.90 17.37
C THR A 956 -34.57 9.24 17.46
N MET A 957 -34.84 10.51 17.76
CA MET A 957 -36.20 11.05 17.83
C MET A 957 -36.65 11.69 16.51
N SER A 958 -35.78 11.76 15.49
CA SER A 958 -36.06 12.43 14.21
C SER A 958 -36.87 11.62 13.20
N LYS A 959 -37.15 10.36 13.50
CA LYS A 959 -37.89 9.45 12.61
C LYS A 959 -39.31 9.22 13.15
N SER A 960 -39.54 8.10 13.81
CA SER A 960 -40.87 7.72 14.32
C SER A 960 -41.44 8.66 15.38
N LEU A 961 -40.61 9.47 16.04
CA LEU A 961 -41.04 10.36 17.14
C LEU A 961 -41.24 11.82 16.71
N GLY A 962 -41.18 12.12 15.42
CA GLY A 962 -41.56 13.43 14.87
C GLY A 962 -40.85 14.64 15.48
N SER A 963 -39.63 14.45 15.99
CA SER A 963 -38.88 15.46 16.75
C SER A 963 -37.43 15.57 16.25
N CYS A 964 -36.49 15.98 17.09
CA CYS A 964 -35.06 16.00 16.80
C CYS A 964 -34.29 15.57 18.05
N GLY A 965 -33.18 14.85 17.86
CA GLY A 965 -32.30 14.41 18.93
C GLY A 965 -32.04 12.91 18.96
N GLY A 966 -31.24 12.50 19.94
CA GLY A 966 -30.91 11.10 20.19
C GLY A 966 -31.14 10.74 21.65
N TYR A 967 -31.01 9.47 21.98
CA TYR A 967 -31.03 9.00 23.36
C TYR A 967 -30.12 7.79 23.54
N ILE A 968 -29.67 7.58 24.77
CA ILE A 968 -29.18 6.31 25.27
C ILE A 968 -30.11 5.85 26.38
N ALA A 969 -30.67 4.66 26.25
CA ALA A 969 -31.44 4.00 27.28
C ALA A 969 -30.65 2.77 27.77
N ALA A 970 -30.40 2.69 29.06
CA ALA A 970 -29.45 1.75 29.66
C ALA A 970 -29.77 1.51 31.14
N CYS A 971 -28.89 0.82 31.87
CA CYS A 971 -28.97 0.76 33.33
C CYS A 971 -28.74 2.14 33.94
N ARG A 972 -29.22 2.32 35.18
CA ARG A 972 -29.16 3.62 35.86
C ARG A 972 -27.74 4.17 35.98
N GLU A 973 -26.75 3.31 36.23
CA GLU A 973 -25.35 3.70 36.44
C GLU A 973 -24.70 4.28 35.18
N ILE A 974 -24.96 3.67 34.00
CA ILE A 974 -24.45 4.19 32.73
C ILE A 974 -25.10 5.54 32.43
N VAL A 975 -26.42 5.66 32.62
CA VAL A 975 -27.15 6.91 32.39
C VAL A 975 -26.66 8.02 33.31
N GLU A 976 -26.45 7.71 34.59
CA GLU A 976 -25.88 8.64 35.56
C GLU A 976 -24.47 9.07 35.13
N TYR A 977 -23.59 8.13 34.80
CA TYR A 977 -22.23 8.42 34.34
C TYR A 977 -22.24 9.36 33.13
N LEU A 978 -23.04 9.06 32.11
CA LEU A 978 -23.14 9.86 30.88
C LEU A 978 -23.63 11.29 31.16
N LYS A 979 -24.58 11.49 32.08
CA LYS A 979 -25.09 12.84 32.43
C LYS A 979 -24.03 13.77 33.01
N TYR A 980 -23.02 13.22 33.67
CA TYR A 980 -21.96 14.01 34.29
C TYR A 980 -20.68 14.08 33.46
N THR A 981 -20.51 13.18 32.48
CA THR A 981 -19.21 13.01 31.82
C THR A 981 -19.26 13.07 30.30
N ALA A 982 -20.38 12.71 29.66
CA ALA A 982 -20.45 12.64 28.21
C ALA A 982 -20.38 14.04 27.57
N PRO A 983 -19.40 14.32 26.68
CA PRO A 983 -19.21 15.66 26.12
C PRO A 983 -20.45 16.22 25.42
N GLY A 984 -21.17 15.39 24.67
CA GLY A 984 -22.41 15.73 23.97
C GLY A 984 -23.60 16.04 24.88
N PHE A 985 -23.48 15.83 26.20
CA PHE A 985 -24.46 16.26 27.20
C PHE A 985 -23.92 17.42 28.04
N VAL A 986 -22.65 17.35 28.45
CA VAL A 986 -22.02 18.28 29.40
C VAL A 986 -21.65 19.61 28.75
N PHE A 987 -21.10 19.57 27.53
CA PHE A 987 -20.58 20.75 26.82
C PHE A 987 -21.48 21.20 25.65
N SER A 988 -22.46 20.38 25.26
CA SER A 988 -23.50 20.76 24.30
C SER A 988 -24.69 21.42 25.01
N VAL A 989 -25.45 22.23 24.26
CA VAL A 989 -26.77 22.69 24.71
C VAL A 989 -27.71 21.52 24.98
N GLY A 990 -28.74 21.74 25.79
CA GLY A 990 -29.80 20.77 26.04
C GLY A 990 -30.81 20.63 24.88
N LEU A 991 -31.67 19.61 24.96
CA LEU A 991 -32.82 19.47 24.05
C LEU A 991 -33.83 20.59 24.28
N SER A 992 -34.40 21.16 23.20
CA SER A 992 -35.41 22.22 23.32
C SER A 992 -36.74 21.73 23.89
N PRO A 993 -37.50 22.57 24.61
CA PRO A 993 -38.80 22.17 25.16
C PRO A 993 -39.80 21.73 24.08
N SER A 994 -39.80 22.40 22.92
CA SER A 994 -40.62 22.03 21.76
C SER A 994 -40.30 20.62 21.28
N ASN A 995 -39.03 20.31 21.03
CA ASN A 995 -38.59 18.97 20.60
C ASN A 995 -38.87 17.91 21.67
N ALA A 996 -38.63 18.22 22.95
CA ALA A 996 -38.92 17.30 24.04
C ALA A 996 -40.42 16.98 24.12
N ALA A 997 -41.28 17.98 23.93
CA ALA A 997 -42.74 17.81 23.92
C ALA A 997 -43.21 17.02 22.70
N ALA A 998 -42.66 17.32 21.52
CA ALA A 998 -42.99 16.60 20.30
C ALA A 998 -42.65 15.10 20.41
N ALA A 999 -41.45 14.79 20.94
CA ALA A 999 -41.02 13.41 21.15
C ALA A 999 -41.88 12.69 22.18
N LEU A 1000 -42.18 13.34 23.32
CA LEU A 1000 -43.01 12.78 24.38
C LEU A 1000 -44.44 12.51 23.88
N ALA A 1001 -45.06 13.49 23.22
CA ALA A 1001 -46.40 13.35 22.66
C ALA A 1001 -46.48 12.26 21.60
N SER A 1002 -45.45 12.15 20.74
CA SER A 1002 -45.36 11.07 19.75
C SER A 1002 -45.25 9.71 20.43
N LEU A 1003 -44.44 9.59 21.48
CA LEU A 1003 -44.27 8.34 22.21
C LEU A 1003 -45.57 7.89 22.91
N GLU A 1004 -46.30 8.80 23.53
CA GLU A 1004 -47.63 8.49 24.09
C GLU A 1004 -48.63 8.10 22.99
N LEU A 1005 -48.60 8.77 21.85
CA LEU A 1005 -49.50 8.44 20.74
C LEU A 1005 -49.21 7.06 20.14
N ILE A 1006 -47.94 6.62 20.09
CA ILE A 1006 -47.59 5.26 19.67
C ILE A 1006 -48.23 4.23 20.60
N LYS A 1007 -48.23 4.49 21.92
CA LYS A 1007 -48.86 3.61 22.92
C LYS A 1007 -50.38 3.60 22.79
N GLU A 1008 -51.00 4.76 22.53
CA GLU A 1008 -52.45 4.92 22.37
C GLU A 1008 -52.98 4.36 21.05
N LYS A 1009 -52.17 4.44 19.98
CA LYS A 1009 -52.55 4.07 18.60
C LYS A 1009 -51.60 3.03 17.98
N PRO A 1010 -51.47 1.83 18.58
CA PRO A 1010 -50.57 0.79 18.07
C PRO A 1010 -50.95 0.30 16.67
N GLU A 1011 -52.18 0.53 16.21
CA GLU A 1011 -52.62 0.23 14.85
C GLU A 1011 -51.81 0.97 13.77
N ARG A 1012 -51.16 2.10 14.09
CA ARG A 1012 -50.24 2.79 13.15
C ARG A 1012 -49.04 1.92 12.79
N VAL A 1013 -48.51 1.17 13.75
CA VAL A 1013 -47.40 0.23 13.53
C VAL A 1013 -47.87 -0.94 12.67
N ALA A 1014 -49.08 -1.45 12.92
CA ALA A 1014 -49.68 -2.49 12.09
C ALA A 1014 -49.89 -2.01 10.64
N GLN A 1015 -50.37 -0.77 10.44
CA GLN A 1015 -50.54 -0.18 9.12
C GLN A 1015 -49.19 0.01 8.39
N LEU A 1016 -48.16 0.49 9.09
CA LEU A 1016 -46.82 0.61 8.54
C LEU A 1016 -46.30 -0.75 8.03
N LYS A 1017 -46.47 -1.81 8.82
CA LYS A 1017 -46.06 -3.16 8.45
C LYS A 1017 -46.83 -3.68 7.24
N HIS A 1018 -48.15 -3.47 7.20
CA HIS A 1018 -48.98 -3.80 6.03
C HIS A 1018 -48.45 -3.07 4.77
N ASN A 1019 -48.23 -1.76 4.86
CA ASN A 1019 -47.73 -0.96 3.75
C ASN A 1019 -46.35 -1.44 3.26
N SER A 1020 -45.46 -1.76 4.20
CA SER A 1020 -44.09 -2.21 3.90
C SER A 1020 -44.10 -3.58 3.22
N ALA A 1021 -44.91 -4.51 3.73
CA ALA A 1021 -45.11 -5.83 3.14
C ALA A 1021 -45.72 -5.73 1.74
N LEU A 1022 -46.72 -4.87 1.55
CA LEU A 1022 -47.35 -4.65 0.25
C LEU A 1022 -46.36 -4.11 -0.78
N PHE A 1023 -45.57 -3.09 -0.42
CA PHE A 1023 -44.56 -2.54 -1.33
C PHE A 1023 -43.50 -3.58 -1.70
N LEU A 1024 -42.94 -4.29 -0.72
CA LEU A 1024 -41.94 -5.34 -0.92
C LEU A 1024 -42.49 -6.47 -1.81
N GLN A 1025 -43.74 -6.91 -1.56
CA GLN A 1025 -44.41 -7.93 -2.36
C GLN A 1025 -44.54 -7.49 -3.83
N LEU A 1026 -45.02 -6.27 -4.07
CA LEU A 1026 -45.20 -5.75 -5.43
C LEU A 1026 -43.86 -5.55 -6.16
N ALA A 1027 -42.82 -5.07 -5.46
CA ALA A 1027 -41.49 -4.92 -6.02
C ALA A 1027 -40.89 -6.28 -6.43
N LYS A 1028 -41.01 -7.30 -5.56
CA LYS A 1028 -40.58 -8.68 -5.86
C LYS A 1028 -41.38 -9.28 -7.02
N GLN A 1029 -42.70 -9.10 -7.07
CA GLN A 1029 -43.55 -9.53 -8.19
C GLN A 1029 -43.18 -8.86 -9.52
N ALA A 1030 -42.70 -7.61 -9.47
CA ALA A 1030 -42.22 -6.89 -10.64
C ALA A 1030 -40.82 -7.33 -11.11
N GLY A 1031 -40.15 -8.22 -10.38
CA GLY A 1031 -38.80 -8.69 -10.69
C GLY A 1031 -37.69 -7.69 -10.33
N LEU A 1032 -37.94 -6.79 -9.37
CA LEU A 1032 -36.95 -5.82 -8.90
C LEU A 1032 -36.05 -6.44 -7.83
N ASN A 1033 -34.76 -6.11 -7.84
CA ASN A 1033 -33.82 -6.56 -6.81
C ASN A 1033 -34.00 -5.73 -5.54
N THR A 1034 -34.59 -6.32 -4.50
CA THR A 1034 -34.83 -5.65 -3.21
C THR A 1034 -33.80 -6.00 -2.14
N GLY A 1035 -32.68 -6.63 -2.51
CA GLY A 1035 -31.65 -7.08 -1.57
C GLY A 1035 -32.20 -8.00 -0.48
N MET A 1036 -31.67 -7.82 0.74
CA MET A 1036 -32.01 -8.59 1.94
C MET A 1036 -33.25 -8.08 2.68
N SER A 1037 -33.94 -7.07 2.13
CA SER A 1037 -35.07 -6.42 2.81
C SER A 1037 -36.15 -7.41 3.23
N ASP A 1038 -36.47 -7.39 4.53
CA ASP A 1038 -37.45 -8.27 5.14
C ASP A 1038 -38.21 -7.58 6.27
N GLY A 1039 -39.50 -7.31 6.05
CA GLY A 1039 -40.41 -6.86 7.11
C GLY A 1039 -40.11 -5.50 7.76
N THR A 1040 -39.20 -4.69 7.20
CA THR A 1040 -38.87 -3.34 7.69
C THR A 1040 -39.51 -2.24 6.81
N PRO A 1041 -39.62 -0.99 7.29
CA PRO A 1041 -40.17 0.12 6.49
C PRO A 1041 -39.15 0.71 5.50
N ILE A 1042 -38.09 -0.02 5.19
CA ILE A 1042 -37.04 0.40 4.28
C ILE A 1042 -36.90 -0.68 3.23
N VAL A 1043 -37.23 -0.34 1.99
CA VAL A 1043 -37.11 -1.27 0.87
C VAL A 1043 -36.17 -0.63 -0.16
N PRO A 1044 -34.92 -1.10 -0.28
CA PRO A 1044 -34.04 -0.70 -1.37
C PRO A 1044 -34.50 -1.37 -2.67
N VAL A 1045 -34.17 -0.74 -3.78
CA VAL A 1045 -34.22 -1.34 -5.12
C VAL A 1045 -32.86 -1.13 -5.74
N ILE A 1046 -32.07 -2.21 -5.78
CA ILE A 1046 -30.68 -2.22 -6.23
C ILE A 1046 -30.67 -2.20 -7.76
N ILE A 1047 -30.03 -1.17 -8.29
CA ILE A 1047 -29.93 -0.88 -9.72
C ILE A 1047 -28.56 -1.32 -10.27
N GLY A 1048 -27.50 -1.13 -9.47
CA GLY A 1048 -26.14 -1.54 -9.80
C GLY A 1048 -25.36 -0.59 -10.69
N ASN A 1049 -25.87 0.63 -10.87
CA ASN A 1049 -25.19 1.72 -11.56
C ASN A 1049 -25.74 3.08 -11.09
N SER A 1050 -24.85 4.02 -10.75
CA SER A 1050 -25.19 5.34 -10.20
C SER A 1050 -25.96 6.18 -11.21
N MET A 1051 -25.54 6.19 -12.48
CA MET A 1051 -26.18 6.98 -13.53
C MET A 1051 -27.59 6.46 -13.85
N GLN A 1052 -27.76 5.14 -13.91
CA GLN A 1052 -29.09 4.53 -14.09
C GLN A 1052 -30.01 4.78 -12.89
N SER A 1053 -29.45 4.77 -11.67
CA SER A 1053 -30.21 5.10 -10.45
C SER A 1053 -30.71 6.55 -10.49
N LEU A 1054 -29.85 7.49 -10.88
CA LEU A 1054 -30.21 8.89 -11.04
C LEU A 1054 -31.27 9.09 -12.13
N GLU A 1055 -31.08 8.47 -13.30
CA GLU A 1055 -32.04 8.56 -14.40
C GLU A 1055 -33.41 7.96 -14.01
N LEU A 1056 -33.43 6.82 -13.31
CA LEU A 1056 -34.67 6.19 -12.85
C LEU A 1056 -35.39 7.07 -11.82
N SER A 1057 -34.66 7.66 -10.86
CA SER A 1057 -35.20 8.63 -9.91
C SER A 1057 -35.86 9.82 -10.63
N GLN A 1058 -35.20 10.39 -11.63
CA GLN A 1058 -35.74 11.52 -12.39
C GLN A 1058 -36.99 11.15 -13.20
N ARG A 1059 -37.03 9.95 -13.81
CA ARG A 1059 -38.21 9.48 -14.54
C ARG A 1059 -39.40 9.26 -13.60
N LEU A 1060 -39.17 8.73 -12.40
CA LEU A 1060 -40.17 8.61 -11.35
C LEU A 1060 -40.65 9.98 -10.87
N PHE A 1061 -39.72 10.92 -10.69
CA PHE A 1061 -40.04 12.29 -10.31
C PHE A 1061 -40.95 12.96 -11.34
N ALA A 1062 -40.67 12.80 -12.64
CA ALA A 1062 -41.53 13.32 -13.70
C ALA A 1062 -42.98 12.78 -13.62
N GLU A 1063 -43.16 11.52 -13.19
CA GLU A 1063 -44.47 10.89 -12.97
C GLU A 1063 -45.11 11.20 -11.60
N GLY A 1064 -44.51 12.08 -10.79
CA GLY A 1064 -45.06 12.49 -9.50
C GLY A 1064 -44.64 11.59 -8.33
N VAL A 1065 -43.55 10.83 -8.46
CA VAL A 1065 -42.98 9.98 -7.41
C VAL A 1065 -41.63 10.54 -6.97
N ASN A 1066 -41.53 11.02 -5.74
CA ASN A 1066 -40.29 11.50 -5.15
C ASN A 1066 -39.56 10.35 -4.44
N VAL A 1067 -38.43 9.93 -5.00
CA VAL A 1067 -37.49 8.96 -4.42
C VAL A 1067 -36.07 9.35 -4.80
N GLN A 1068 -35.14 9.28 -3.86
CA GLN A 1068 -33.76 9.74 -4.04
C GLN A 1068 -32.83 8.57 -4.35
N PRO A 1069 -31.85 8.75 -5.27
CA PRO A 1069 -30.85 7.74 -5.55
C PRO A 1069 -29.73 7.77 -4.50
N ILE A 1070 -29.21 6.59 -4.18
CA ILE A 1070 -28.01 6.39 -3.37
C ILE A 1070 -26.94 5.85 -4.31
N MET A 1071 -25.84 6.59 -4.44
CA MET A 1071 -24.85 6.47 -5.52
C MET A 1071 -23.42 6.56 -4.97
N TYR A 1072 -22.42 6.23 -5.78
CA TYR A 1072 -21.01 6.42 -5.43
C TYR A 1072 -20.69 7.88 -5.07
N PRO A 1073 -19.88 8.16 -4.01
CA PRO A 1073 -19.17 7.20 -3.16
C PRO A 1073 -19.96 6.73 -1.92
N ALA A 1074 -21.24 7.11 -1.77
CA ALA A 1074 -22.04 6.72 -0.60
C ALA A 1074 -22.32 5.20 -0.53
N VAL A 1075 -22.36 4.54 -1.69
CA VAL A 1075 -22.35 3.08 -1.87
C VAL A 1075 -21.46 2.75 -3.08
N GLU A 1076 -20.94 1.53 -3.17
CA GLU A 1076 -20.20 1.08 -4.35
C GLU A 1076 -21.05 1.21 -5.64
N GLU A 1077 -20.41 1.37 -6.79
CA GLU A 1077 -21.11 1.60 -8.07
C GLU A 1077 -22.08 0.47 -8.41
N SER A 1078 -21.64 -0.78 -8.22
CA SER A 1078 -22.44 -2.02 -8.37
C SER A 1078 -23.56 -2.16 -7.34
N ALA A 1079 -23.56 -1.33 -6.30
CA ALA A 1079 -24.52 -1.32 -5.20
C ALA A 1079 -25.46 -0.10 -5.23
N ALA A 1080 -25.35 0.76 -6.26
CA ALA A 1080 -26.21 1.92 -6.45
C ALA A 1080 -27.69 1.52 -6.51
N ARG A 1081 -28.55 2.31 -5.85
CA ARG A 1081 -29.93 1.92 -5.55
C ARG A 1081 -30.87 3.10 -5.38
N LEU A 1082 -32.17 2.86 -5.52
CA LEU A 1082 -33.21 3.74 -4.98
C LEU A 1082 -33.65 3.20 -3.63
N ARG A 1083 -33.91 4.08 -2.64
CA ARG A 1083 -34.37 3.65 -1.32
C ARG A 1083 -35.74 4.20 -1.01
N PHE A 1084 -36.67 3.32 -0.73
CA PHE A 1084 -38.05 3.66 -0.41
C PHE A 1084 -38.25 3.57 1.10
N PHE A 1085 -38.58 4.71 1.72
CA PHE A 1085 -38.99 4.78 3.12
C PHE A 1085 -40.51 4.76 3.19
N ILE A 1086 -41.06 3.63 3.65
CA ILE A 1086 -42.50 3.42 3.75
C ILE A 1086 -43.01 4.05 5.05
N THR A 1087 -44.20 4.67 5.00
CA THR A 1087 -44.86 5.25 6.19
C THR A 1087 -46.24 4.60 6.39
N SER A 1088 -46.79 4.72 7.60
CA SER A 1088 -48.16 4.29 7.91
C SER A 1088 -49.23 5.11 7.18
N THR A 1089 -48.88 6.29 6.67
CA THR A 1089 -49.81 7.18 5.97
C THR A 1089 -49.90 6.89 4.47
N HIS A 1090 -48.97 6.10 3.91
CA HIS A 1090 -49.08 5.64 2.54
C HIS A 1090 -50.35 4.81 2.36
N THR A 1091 -51.06 5.06 1.27
CA THR A 1091 -52.23 4.29 0.87
C THR A 1091 -51.84 3.15 -0.06
N ASP A 1092 -52.61 2.07 -0.06
CA ASP A 1092 -52.45 0.95 -0.99
C ASP A 1092 -52.37 1.41 -2.46
N GLU A 1093 -53.13 2.45 -2.82
CA GLU A 1093 -53.14 2.98 -4.19
C GLU A 1093 -51.82 3.68 -4.54
N GLN A 1094 -51.27 4.51 -3.64
CA GLN A 1094 -49.96 5.14 -3.84
C GLN A 1094 -48.84 4.09 -3.97
N ILE A 1095 -48.90 3.03 -3.17
CA ILE A 1095 -47.95 1.91 -3.20
C ILE A 1095 -48.02 1.19 -4.57
N LYS A 1096 -49.23 0.82 -5.02
CA LYS A 1096 -49.46 0.15 -6.31
C LYS A 1096 -49.05 1.04 -7.49
N GLN A 1097 -49.39 2.32 -7.46
CA GLN A 1097 -49.01 3.29 -8.48
C GLN A 1097 -47.49 3.39 -8.58
N THR A 1098 -46.78 3.52 -7.46
CA THR A 1098 -45.32 3.63 -7.44
C THR A 1098 -44.65 2.35 -7.94
N ALA A 1099 -45.06 1.18 -7.45
CA ALA A 1099 -44.49 -0.10 -7.89
C ALA A 1099 -44.67 -0.31 -9.40
N THR A 1100 -45.84 0.07 -9.95
CA THR A 1100 -46.13 -0.01 -11.38
C THR A 1100 -45.24 0.94 -12.19
N ALA A 1101 -45.10 2.20 -11.77
CA ALA A 1101 -44.25 3.19 -12.43
C ALA A 1101 -42.77 2.76 -12.41
N LEU A 1102 -42.29 2.28 -11.26
CA LEU A 1102 -40.93 1.79 -11.08
C LEU A 1102 -40.64 0.61 -12.01
N ALA A 1103 -41.51 -0.40 -12.05
CA ALA A 1103 -41.35 -1.56 -12.93
C ALA A 1103 -41.35 -1.17 -14.42
N LYS A 1104 -42.21 -0.22 -14.81
CA LYS A 1104 -42.30 0.31 -16.18
C LYS A 1104 -40.98 1.00 -16.59
N HIS A 1105 -40.49 1.94 -15.80
CA HIS A 1105 -39.28 2.70 -16.14
C HIS A 1105 -38.02 1.85 -16.07
N TRP A 1106 -37.94 0.93 -15.11
CA TRP A 1106 -36.83 -0.03 -15.02
C TRP A 1106 -36.70 -0.88 -16.28
N LYS A 1107 -37.81 -1.46 -16.77
CA LYS A 1107 -37.81 -2.24 -18.02
C LYS A 1107 -37.39 -1.44 -19.25
N GLN A 1108 -37.69 -0.14 -19.28
CA GLN A 1108 -37.29 0.73 -20.40
C GLN A 1108 -35.80 1.05 -20.38
N LEU A 1109 -35.20 1.23 -19.20
CA LEU A 1109 -33.76 1.44 -19.05
C LEU A 1109 -32.99 0.16 -19.40
N HIS A 1110 -33.45 -0.99 -18.92
CA HIS A 1110 -32.78 -2.27 -19.13
C HIS A 1110 -32.76 -2.73 -20.60
N ARG A 1111 -33.73 -2.32 -21.43
CA ARG A 1111 -33.77 -2.64 -22.88
C ARG A 1111 -32.81 -1.82 -23.75
N LYS A 1112 -32.27 -0.70 -23.25
CA LYS A 1112 -31.28 0.12 -23.99
C LYS A 1112 -29.84 -0.36 -23.81
N SER A 1113 -29.61 -1.25 -22.85
CA SER A 1113 -28.28 -1.75 -22.46
C SER A 1113 -27.98 -3.16 -22.98
N GLY A 1114 -28.89 -3.73 -23.79
CA GLY A 1114 -28.76 -5.06 -24.38
C GLY A 1114 -28.43 -5.02 -25.86
#